data_AF-A0A7R8W793-F1
#
_entry.id   AF-A0A7R8W793-F1
#
_cell.length_a   1.000
_cell.length_b   1.000
_cell.length_c   1.000
_cell.angle_alpha   90.00
_cell.angle_beta   90.00
_cell.angle_gamma   90.00
#
_symmetry.space_group_name_H-M   'P 1'
#
loop_
_entity.id
_entity.type
_entity.pdbx_description
1 polymer ?
#
loop_
_entity_poly.entity_id
_entity_poly.type
_entity_poly.pdbx_seq_one_letter_code
_entity_poly.pdbx_strand_id
1 'polypeptide(L)'
;MISNTGSLAGKVIFITGASRGIGKAIALKAAKDGAKIVVAAKTSTPHPKLPGTIFTAAEERTQQTEMKRYDLMNNINTRGTFLVSKTAIPHLLNSKNPHILNISPPLNMNPRWFRDNVAYTIAKYGMSMCALGMAEEFKGKIAKHLRVLRKDPFLLSPPPVYLAHCRASLLLPSRSRQTNEQQTGHPLLPCPPPPPGHPLMPDFYLDEYDEWQAKMAQKLITPERGTAAGDTPPSSDGQVDAIFNQIRNILNEDIIQKTGATYVFEIKGKEQGTWYVDLKTPPGVVEAGPGPGSPDVTFTMDTGDFVKMFAGKMKPTTAFMMGKLKIKGDTQKALKLEKVMNNVRSAKMITFQFSSSLALRQRTEDGWKLMNKGLQLRNLSTTSQAPSEMNSAPSVEDSPSPCSPGRDSVTVVIGSQWGDEGKGKLVDILSGEVDVVCRCQGGNNAGHTVQAEGVTHDFHLLPSGVVRQGCMSVIGNGVVLNVHSLFEEIETAEKRGCTGIRDRLIVSDRAHLTFGLHMMADGYQENDEKLGTTRKGIGPSYSNKAARLGLRVTDLVNEGNWKSFEEKFRRLAEYWMRVCPGLDYDVENELVLLSSYASLLRPMVEDTVVYLNNCLRQRKRILIEGANATMLDLDFGTYPYVTSSNCSVGGVCTGLGIPPCVIKDVIGVMKAYTTRVGAGPFPTECKDDVGDRLQRIGGEVGTTTGRRRRCGWLDLVVVRYASMINGFTAMNLTKLDVLDDFDEVKIGKSYSLNGQPVEGFPSNLNDLARVQVEYITLKGWKKSIRGVTSFDDLPQAAKDYILKIEELLGVQVKWIGTGKDRRNIVVKP
;
A
#
# COMPACT_ATOMS: atom_id res chain seq x y z
N MET A 1 39.36 16.96 6.34
CA MET A 1 38.03 16.58 6.89
C MET A 1 36.97 16.76 5.82
N ILE A 2 35.86 15.99 5.84
CA ILE A 2 34.72 16.21 4.94
C ILE A 2 34.06 17.55 5.29
N SER A 3 33.85 18.41 4.29
CA SER A 3 33.09 19.65 4.44
C SER A 3 31.65 19.31 4.81
N ASN A 4 31.18 19.79 5.96
CA ASN A 4 29.84 19.44 6.44
C ASN A 4 28.79 20.30 5.70
N THR A 5 28.03 19.69 4.78
CA THR A 5 27.22 20.37 3.75
C THR A 5 25.70 20.17 3.89
N GLY A 6 25.23 19.51 4.95
CA GLY A 6 23.79 19.35 5.21
C GLY A 6 23.06 20.66 5.52
N SER A 7 21.73 20.61 5.62
CA SER A 7 20.88 21.80 5.83
C SER A 7 21.10 22.55 7.16
N LEU A 8 21.80 21.93 8.11
CA LEU A 8 22.22 22.49 9.39
C LEU A 8 23.77 22.61 9.50
N ALA A 9 24.46 22.60 8.36
CA ALA A 9 25.90 22.84 8.24
C ALA A 9 26.40 23.98 9.14
N GLY A 10 27.43 23.69 9.94
CA GLY A 10 28.06 24.68 10.81
C GLY A 10 27.22 25.13 12.02
N LYS A 11 26.10 24.46 12.32
CA LYS A 11 25.25 24.81 13.49
C LYS A 11 25.69 24.15 14.80
N VAL A 12 25.72 24.99 15.83
CA VAL A 12 25.67 24.73 17.28
C VAL A 12 24.33 24.17 17.78
N ILE A 13 24.08 22.88 18.02
CA ILE A 13 22.78 22.43 18.58
C ILE A 13 22.96 21.61 19.88
N PHE A 14 22.50 22.18 20.99
CA PHE A 14 22.46 21.53 22.31
C PHE A 14 21.07 20.92 22.56
N ILE A 15 21.00 19.68 23.04
CA ILE A 15 19.73 18.94 23.22
C ILE A 15 19.69 18.20 24.57
N THR A 16 18.82 18.66 25.47
CA THR A 16 18.49 17.97 26.71
C THR A 16 17.54 16.79 26.47
N GLY A 17 17.75 15.66 27.14
CA GLY A 17 16.84 14.50 27.14
C GLY A 17 17.00 13.54 25.95
N ALA A 18 18.06 13.67 25.15
CA ALA A 18 18.25 12.90 23.92
C ALA A 18 18.79 11.45 24.09
N SER A 19 18.69 10.83 25.28
CA SER A 19 19.06 9.40 25.44
C SER A 19 18.06 8.43 24.82
N ARG A 20 16.78 8.82 24.69
CA ARG A 20 15.72 7.99 24.08
C ARG A 20 14.65 8.80 23.35
N GLY A 21 13.84 8.11 22.55
CA GLY A 21 12.66 8.67 21.87
C GLY A 21 12.96 9.86 20.95
N ILE A 22 12.05 10.83 20.92
CA ILE A 22 12.08 11.97 19.99
C ILE A 22 13.36 12.81 20.15
N GLY A 23 13.86 13.01 21.37
CA GLY A 23 15.12 13.74 21.59
C GLY A 23 16.32 13.06 20.91
N LYS A 24 16.42 11.72 21.02
CA LYS A 24 17.45 10.93 20.33
C LYS A 24 17.29 11.01 18.80
N ALA A 25 16.07 10.93 18.30
CA ALA A 25 15.79 11.01 16.86
C ALA A 25 16.16 12.39 16.28
N ILE A 26 15.81 13.48 16.98
CA ILE A 26 16.17 14.85 16.58
C ILE A 26 17.69 15.04 16.64
N ALA A 27 18.37 14.57 17.69
CA ALA A 27 19.84 14.62 17.78
C ALA A 27 20.51 13.90 16.61
N LEU A 28 20.09 12.66 16.30
CA LEU A 28 20.65 11.88 15.19
C LEU A 28 20.34 12.49 13.81
N LYS A 29 19.14 13.05 13.61
CA LYS A 29 18.78 13.73 12.35
C LYS A 29 19.55 15.04 12.19
N ALA A 30 19.65 15.86 13.24
CA ALA A 30 20.38 17.11 13.20
C ALA A 30 21.90 16.90 13.01
N ALA A 31 22.48 15.84 13.58
CA ALA A 31 23.86 15.43 13.31
C ALA A 31 24.06 15.05 11.83
N LYS A 32 23.17 14.20 11.28
CA LYS A 32 23.19 13.82 9.85
C LYS A 32 22.99 15.01 8.91
N ASP A 33 22.20 15.99 9.33
CA ASP A 33 21.96 17.23 8.57
C ASP A 33 23.05 18.29 8.81
N GLY A 34 24.12 17.96 9.54
CA GLY A 34 25.36 18.74 9.56
C GLY A 34 25.56 19.71 10.71
N ALA A 35 24.72 19.66 11.73
CA ALA A 35 24.99 20.36 12.98
C ALA A 35 25.98 19.56 13.85
N LYS A 36 26.83 20.27 14.59
CA LYS A 36 27.53 19.69 15.74
C LYS A 36 26.50 19.55 16.86
N ILE A 37 26.35 18.37 17.44
CA ILE A 37 25.36 18.10 18.49
C ILE A 37 26.03 17.92 19.83
N VAL A 38 25.46 18.54 20.87
CA VAL A 38 25.84 18.32 22.27
C VAL A 38 24.61 17.81 23.03
N VAL A 39 24.74 16.72 23.78
CA VAL A 39 23.62 16.03 24.45
C VAL A 39 23.81 16.01 25.96
N ALA A 40 22.74 16.28 26.71
CA ALA A 40 22.67 16.03 28.14
C ALA A 40 21.47 15.11 28.46
N ALA A 41 21.70 13.93 29.05
CA ALA A 41 20.63 12.94 29.28
C ALA A 41 20.96 11.93 30.41
N LYS A 42 19.94 11.19 30.88
CA LYS A 42 20.07 10.07 31.83
C LYS A 42 20.02 8.70 31.14
N THR A 43 20.63 7.69 31.77
CA THR A 43 20.67 6.29 31.33
C THR A 43 19.30 5.59 31.43
N SER A 44 19.13 4.53 30.62
CA SER A 44 17.98 3.60 30.70
C SER A 44 18.22 2.45 31.67
N THR A 45 19.46 2.00 31.82
CA THR A 45 19.91 1.01 32.80
C THR A 45 20.46 1.71 34.06
N PRO A 46 20.42 1.06 35.24
CA PRO A 46 21.17 1.52 36.41
C PRO A 46 22.67 1.54 36.10
N HIS A 47 23.40 2.51 36.64
CA HIS A 47 24.84 2.63 36.49
C HIS A 47 25.48 2.73 37.88
N PRO A 48 26.52 1.94 38.21
CA PRO A 48 26.96 1.76 39.61
C PRO A 48 27.42 3.06 40.28
N LYS A 49 28.01 3.99 39.53
CA LYS A 49 28.41 5.32 40.02
C LYS A 49 27.34 6.44 39.80
N LEU A 50 26.15 6.14 39.25
CA LEU A 50 25.08 7.14 38.97
C LEU A 50 23.67 6.57 39.30
N PRO A 51 23.09 6.88 40.48
CA PRO A 51 21.85 6.27 40.93
C PRO A 51 20.57 6.78 40.23
N GLY A 52 19.66 5.84 39.94
CA GLY A 52 18.31 6.08 39.41
C GLY A 52 18.22 6.16 37.88
N THR A 53 17.29 5.40 37.29
CA THR A 53 17.07 5.38 35.84
C THR A 53 16.04 6.44 35.40
N ILE A 54 15.90 6.62 34.10
CA ILE A 54 14.81 7.43 33.51
C ILE A 54 13.42 6.77 33.61
N PHE A 55 13.29 5.59 34.23
CA PHE A 55 12.00 4.96 34.58
C PHE A 55 11.65 5.26 36.04
N THR A 56 12.57 5.02 36.99
CA THR A 56 12.33 5.26 38.42
C THR A 56 11.98 6.72 38.74
N ALA A 57 12.35 7.67 37.89
CA ALA A 57 12.00 9.10 38.03
C ALA A 57 10.61 9.50 37.49
N ALA A 58 9.76 8.54 37.09
CA ALA A 58 8.43 8.79 36.51
C ALA A 58 7.29 7.95 37.15
N GLU A 59 7.61 7.19 38.21
CA GLU A 59 6.71 6.24 38.87
C GLU A 59 6.59 6.50 40.40
N GLU A 60 7.40 7.41 40.94
CA GLU A 60 7.42 7.78 42.36
C GLU A 60 6.40 8.90 42.66
N ARG A 61 5.46 8.66 43.58
CA ARG A 61 4.51 9.69 44.02
C ARG A 61 5.17 10.65 45.00
N THR A 62 4.48 11.75 45.30
CA THR A 62 4.95 12.82 46.21
C THR A 62 5.45 12.29 47.56
N GLN A 63 4.80 11.28 48.14
CA GLN A 63 5.21 10.69 49.43
C GLN A 63 6.51 9.85 49.37
N GLN A 64 6.90 9.32 48.21
CA GLN A 64 8.16 8.59 48.03
C GLN A 64 9.29 9.46 47.46
N THR A 65 9.02 10.72 47.13
CA THR A 65 10.03 11.61 46.53
C THR A 65 10.91 12.23 47.63
N GLU A 66 12.09 11.65 47.89
CA GLU A 66 13.08 12.28 48.77
C GLU A 66 13.44 13.70 48.31
N MET A 67 13.65 14.64 49.25
CA MET A 67 14.03 16.01 48.92
C MET A 67 15.33 16.11 48.11
N LYS A 68 16.36 15.32 48.47
CA LYS A 68 17.61 15.21 47.68
C LYS A 68 17.36 14.87 46.21
N ARG A 69 16.31 14.10 45.94
CA ARG A 69 15.91 13.65 44.60
C ARG A 69 15.00 14.67 43.89
N TYR A 70 14.11 15.35 44.62
CA TYR A 70 13.39 16.54 44.14
C TYR A 70 14.37 17.65 43.70
N ASP A 71 15.38 17.92 44.52
CA ASP A 71 16.44 18.89 44.26
C ASP A 71 17.29 18.45 43.08
N LEU A 72 17.67 17.18 42.98
CA LEU A 72 18.38 16.64 41.82
C LEU A 72 17.57 16.78 40.52
N MET A 73 16.25 16.55 40.57
CA MET A 73 15.38 16.74 39.40
C MET A 73 15.32 18.21 38.96
N ASN A 74 15.20 19.15 39.89
CA ASN A 74 15.17 20.59 39.57
C ASN A 74 16.56 21.14 39.18
N ASN A 75 17.64 20.62 39.78
CA ASN A 75 19.01 20.98 39.43
C ASN A 75 19.39 20.51 38.02
N ILE A 76 18.99 19.30 37.62
CA ILE A 76 19.24 18.79 36.26
C ILE A 76 18.33 19.45 35.22
N ASN A 77 17.01 19.47 35.46
CA ASN A 77 16.07 19.95 34.45
C ASN A 77 16.03 21.49 34.41
N THR A 78 15.55 22.13 35.48
CA THR A 78 15.32 23.58 35.53
C THR A 78 16.64 24.37 35.54
N ARG A 79 17.48 24.16 36.56
CA ARG A 79 18.75 24.90 36.73
C ARG A 79 19.75 24.58 35.63
N GLY A 80 19.83 23.31 35.19
CA GLY A 80 20.67 22.88 34.07
C GLY A 80 20.28 23.56 32.76
N THR A 81 18.98 23.61 32.43
CA THR A 81 18.47 24.36 31.26
C THR A 81 18.84 25.84 31.34
N PHE A 82 18.59 26.49 32.49
CA PHE A 82 18.88 27.90 32.70
C PHE A 82 20.38 28.20 32.55
N LEU A 83 21.24 27.41 33.21
CA LEU A 83 22.69 27.61 33.22
C LEU A 83 23.31 27.41 31.84
N VAL A 84 22.96 26.34 31.13
CA VAL A 84 23.49 26.11 29.77
C VAL A 84 23.01 27.18 28.80
N SER A 85 21.74 27.60 28.89
CA SER A 85 21.22 28.68 28.04
C SER A 85 21.94 30.00 28.34
N LYS A 86 22.13 30.36 29.62
CA LYS A 86 22.91 31.54 30.04
C LYS A 86 24.33 31.53 29.46
N THR A 87 25.03 30.41 29.50
CA THR A 87 26.40 30.29 28.94
C THR A 87 26.42 30.30 27.41
N ALA A 88 25.37 29.80 26.75
CA ALA A 88 25.27 29.81 25.28
C ALA A 88 24.88 31.19 24.70
N ILE A 89 24.10 31.99 25.43
CA ILE A 89 23.55 33.29 24.99
C ILE A 89 24.61 34.25 24.39
N PRO A 90 25.79 34.49 24.99
CA PRO A 90 26.82 35.36 24.41
C PRO A 90 27.34 34.88 23.05
N HIS A 91 27.45 33.58 22.83
CA HIS A 91 27.86 33.01 21.55
C HIS A 91 26.74 33.04 20.51
N LEU A 92 25.48 32.92 20.95
CA LEU A 92 24.30 32.99 20.10
C LEU A 92 24.01 34.43 19.63
N LEU A 93 24.20 35.44 20.47
CA LEU A 93 24.08 36.87 20.08
C LEU A 93 25.03 37.25 18.94
N ASN A 94 26.20 36.61 18.87
CA ASN A 94 27.20 36.83 17.82
C ASN A 94 27.03 35.89 16.59
N SER A 95 25.96 35.09 16.55
CA SER A 95 25.70 34.13 15.46
C SER A 95 24.83 34.74 14.36
N LYS A 96 25.11 34.41 13.09
CA LYS A 96 24.35 34.91 11.93
C LYS A 96 22.91 34.40 11.83
N ASN A 97 22.56 33.33 12.55
CA ASN A 97 21.18 32.79 12.66
C ASN A 97 21.12 31.85 13.88
N PRO A 98 20.92 32.41 15.09
CA PRO A 98 20.80 31.68 16.35
C PRO A 98 19.40 31.11 16.57
N HIS A 99 19.34 29.95 17.24
CA HIS A 99 18.12 29.30 17.73
C HIS A 99 18.47 28.46 18.97
N ILE A 100 17.56 28.36 19.93
CA ILE A 100 17.59 27.37 21.01
C ILE A 100 16.33 26.49 20.87
N LEU A 101 16.46 25.17 20.96
CA LEU A 101 15.35 24.23 20.86
C LEU A 101 15.21 23.46 22.19
N ASN A 102 14.22 23.83 23.01
CA ASN A 102 13.96 23.13 24.27
C ASN A 102 12.85 22.09 24.11
N ILE A 103 13.18 20.82 24.39
CA ILE A 103 12.25 19.69 24.33
C ILE A 103 11.62 19.48 25.72
N SER A 104 10.65 20.34 26.01
CA SER A 104 9.91 20.41 27.28
C SER A 104 8.38 20.38 27.02
N PRO A 105 7.55 19.95 27.98
CA PRO A 105 6.11 19.84 27.76
C PRO A 105 5.41 21.20 27.72
N PRO A 106 4.22 21.32 27.10
CA PRO A 106 3.40 22.52 27.24
C PRO A 106 2.99 22.72 28.71
N LEU A 107 2.96 23.96 29.16
CA LEU A 107 2.46 24.34 30.48
C LEU A 107 0.92 24.17 30.49
N ASN A 108 0.42 23.10 31.09
CA ASN A 108 -1.01 22.83 31.21
C ASN A 108 -1.40 22.83 32.71
N MET A 109 -2.16 23.84 33.12
CA MET A 109 -2.51 24.05 34.53
C MET A 109 -3.66 23.15 35.03
N ASN A 110 -4.19 22.24 34.22
CA ASN A 110 -5.18 21.26 34.68
C ASN A 110 -4.54 20.32 35.74
N PRO A 111 -5.08 20.24 36.97
CA PRO A 111 -4.51 19.44 38.06
C PRO A 111 -4.25 17.95 37.72
N ARG A 112 -4.95 17.39 36.72
CA ARG A 112 -4.75 16.01 36.26
C ARG A 112 -3.32 15.73 35.77
N TRP A 113 -2.58 16.73 35.27
CA TRP A 113 -1.18 16.58 34.81
C TRP A 113 -0.12 16.52 35.92
N PHE A 114 -0.49 16.95 37.13
CA PHE A 114 0.37 16.88 38.32
C PHE A 114 0.13 15.60 39.13
N ARG A 115 -0.99 14.89 38.86
CA ARG A 115 -1.35 13.65 39.53
C ARG A 115 -0.23 12.60 39.39
N ASP A 116 0.01 11.87 40.47
CA ASP A 116 1.04 10.82 40.62
C ASP A 116 2.51 11.25 40.42
N ASN A 117 2.81 12.42 39.82
CA ASN A 117 4.17 12.78 39.37
C ASN A 117 4.58 14.25 39.64
N VAL A 118 3.99 14.90 40.65
CA VAL A 118 4.13 16.34 40.97
C VAL A 118 5.56 16.88 40.80
N ALA A 119 6.55 16.26 41.45
CA ALA A 119 7.95 16.69 41.45
C ALA A 119 8.57 16.71 40.03
N TYR A 120 8.36 15.65 39.26
CA TYR A 120 8.88 15.52 37.91
C TYR A 120 8.16 16.47 36.94
N THR A 121 6.84 16.63 37.06
CA THR A 121 6.06 17.59 36.27
C THR A 121 6.53 19.03 36.52
N ILE A 122 6.73 19.43 37.79
CA ILE A 122 7.28 20.75 38.14
C ILE A 122 8.66 20.96 37.52
N ALA A 123 9.58 20.00 37.67
CA ALA A 123 10.93 20.11 37.12
C ALA A 123 10.94 20.18 35.56
N LYS A 124 9.97 19.55 34.90
CA LYS A 124 9.79 19.66 33.44
C LYS A 124 9.09 20.95 33.01
N TYR A 125 8.16 21.48 33.80
CA TYR A 125 7.53 22.78 33.56
C TYR A 125 8.54 23.92 33.76
N GLY A 126 9.48 23.77 34.71
CA GLY A 126 10.62 24.67 34.89
C GLY A 126 11.45 24.85 33.62
N MET A 127 11.70 23.76 32.86
CA MET A 127 12.37 23.85 31.55
C MET A 127 11.58 24.73 30.56
N SER A 128 10.26 24.55 30.48
CA SER A 128 9.37 25.32 29.61
C SER A 128 9.30 26.79 30.02
N MET A 129 9.30 27.09 31.33
CA MET A 129 9.32 28.47 31.84
C MET A 129 10.64 29.17 31.55
N CYS A 130 11.79 28.49 31.72
CA CYS A 130 13.10 29.03 31.31
C CYS A 130 13.14 29.31 29.79
N ALA A 131 12.58 28.41 28.98
CA ALA A 131 12.47 28.61 27.53
C ALA A 131 11.60 29.83 27.18
N LEU A 132 10.38 29.91 27.71
CA LEU A 132 9.44 30.99 27.39
C LEU A 132 9.92 32.36 27.88
N GLY A 133 10.55 32.43 29.07
CA GLY A 133 11.16 33.66 29.56
C GLY A 133 12.27 34.17 28.64
N MET A 134 13.24 33.31 28.31
CA MET A 134 14.35 33.68 27.42
C MET A 134 13.90 33.95 25.97
N ALA A 135 12.79 33.36 25.52
CA ALA A 135 12.21 33.65 24.20
C ALA A 135 11.78 35.11 24.07
N GLU A 136 11.20 35.67 25.14
CA GLU A 136 10.71 37.05 25.19
C GLU A 136 11.84 38.03 25.55
N GLU A 137 12.71 37.67 26.51
CA GLU A 137 13.89 38.46 26.92
C GLU A 137 14.86 38.74 25.75
N PHE A 138 15.08 37.76 24.88
CA PHE A 138 15.98 37.85 23.72
C PHE A 138 15.26 37.88 22.37
N LYS A 139 13.99 38.26 22.37
CA LYS A 139 13.13 38.43 21.19
C LYS A 139 13.78 39.38 20.17
N GLY A 140 13.83 38.96 18.91
CA GLY A 140 14.49 39.73 17.83
C GLY A 140 16.03 39.75 17.88
N LYS A 141 16.67 39.36 19.00
CA LYS A 141 18.13 39.30 19.16
C LYS A 141 18.69 37.88 18.98
N ILE A 142 18.08 36.89 19.63
CA ILE A 142 18.52 35.47 19.62
C ILE A 142 17.48 34.55 18.96
N ALA A 143 16.23 34.99 18.81
CA ALA A 143 15.16 34.16 18.30
C ALA A 143 14.41 34.81 17.13
N LYS A 144 14.33 34.10 16.00
CA LYS A 144 13.16 34.17 15.11
C LYS A 144 12.06 33.19 15.53
N HIS A 145 12.42 32.00 16.03
CA HIS A 145 11.47 30.99 16.53
C HIS A 145 12.07 30.16 17.68
N LEU A 146 11.73 30.47 18.93
CA LEU A 146 11.80 29.45 19.99
C LEU A 146 10.54 28.58 19.91
N ARG A 147 10.67 27.25 19.90
CA ARG A 147 9.50 26.34 19.84
C ARG A 147 9.58 25.26 20.93
N VAL A 148 8.50 25.16 21.70
CA VAL A 148 8.22 24.06 22.64
C VAL A 148 7.46 22.98 21.89
N LEU A 149 7.91 21.72 21.97
CA LEU A 149 7.28 20.60 21.26
C LEU A 149 6.12 20.01 22.09
N ARG A 150 4.89 20.16 21.61
CA ARG A 150 3.71 19.51 22.22
C ARG A 150 3.83 17.99 22.20
N LYS A 151 3.38 17.36 23.28
CA LYS A 151 2.96 15.96 23.31
C LYS A 151 1.73 15.89 24.22
N ASP A 152 0.59 15.49 23.68
CA ASP A 152 -0.58 15.06 24.46
C ASP A 152 -0.48 13.54 24.67
N PRO A 153 -0.37 13.03 25.91
CA PRO A 153 -0.30 11.59 26.17
C PRO A 153 -1.64 10.83 26.15
N PHE A 154 -2.79 11.52 26.20
CA PHE A 154 -4.11 10.89 26.28
C PHE A 154 -5.19 11.71 25.56
N LEU A 155 -5.67 11.22 24.41
CA LEU A 155 -7.02 11.47 23.92
C LEU A 155 -7.40 10.41 22.87
N LEU A 156 -8.56 9.78 23.06
CA LEU A 156 -9.25 9.02 22.01
C LEU A 156 -10.32 9.94 21.39
N SER A 157 -10.38 9.96 20.06
CA SER A 157 -11.46 10.58 19.25
C SER A 157 -11.55 12.14 19.23
N PRO A 158 -12.23 12.74 18.22
CA PRO A 158 -12.16 14.19 17.90
C PRO A 158 -13.54 14.90 17.85
N PRO A 159 -13.69 16.11 17.27
CA PRO A 159 -13.09 17.42 17.61
C PRO A 159 -14.19 18.48 17.94
N PRO A 160 -13.87 19.77 18.16
CA PRO A 160 -13.97 20.71 17.02
C PRO A 160 -12.98 21.90 17.01
N VAL A 161 -12.88 22.53 15.83
CA VAL A 161 -12.54 23.94 15.52
C VAL A 161 -11.71 24.76 16.52
N TYR A 162 -10.51 25.19 16.10
CA TYR A 162 -10.17 26.63 16.07
C TYR A 162 -9.01 26.93 15.10
N LEU A 163 -9.25 27.80 14.11
CA LEU A 163 -8.25 28.28 13.16
C LEU A 163 -8.66 29.68 12.68
N ALA A 164 -8.06 30.74 13.25
CA ALA A 164 -8.44 32.11 12.92
C ALA A 164 -7.27 33.11 13.12
N HIS A 165 -6.82 33.70 12.01
CA HIS A 165 -6.05 34.96 11.90
C HIS A 165 -4.66 35.05 12.60
N CYS A 166 -3.72 35.91 12.19
CA CYS A 166 -3.80 37.01 11.23
C CYS A 166 -2.87 36.87 10.02
N ARG A 167 -3.29 37.42 8.88
CA ARG A 167 -2.39 37.97 7.84
C ARG A 167 -2.00 39.39 8.25
N ALA A 168 -0.76 39.80 8.00
CA ALA A 168 -0.38 41.21 7.90
C ALA A 168 0.71 41.36 6.85
N SER A 169 0.45 42.17 5.83
CA SER A 169 1.27 42.39 4.64
C SER A 169 2.37 43.43 4.90
N LEU A 170 3.46 43.41 4.11
CA LEU A 170 3.91 44.52 3.21
C LEU A 170 5.42 44.55 2.89
N LEU A 171 5.66 44.93 1.62
CA LEU A 171 6.81 45.67 1.06
C LEU A 171 8.18 45.00 0.78
N LEU A 172 8.78 45.58 -0.25
CA LEU A 172 9.99 45.27 -1.02
C LEU A 172 11.16 46.19 -0.53
N PRO A 173 12.43 46.09 -1.01
CA PRO A 173 12.83 45.64 -2.35
C PRO A 173 14.12 44.81 -2.51
N SER A 174 14.36 44.49 -3.78
CA SER A 174 15.52 43.83 -4.39
C SER A 174 16.89 44.39 -4.01
N ARG A 175 17.90 43.51 -4.00
CA ARG A 175 19.22 43.81 -4.58
C ARG A 175 19.85 42.57 -5.21
N SER A 176 20.31 42.71 -6.45
CA SER A 176 21.05 41.71 -7.20
C SER A 176 22.51 41.65 -6.75
N ARG A 177 23.11 40.46 -6.78
CA ARG A 177 24.56 40.26 -6.94
C ARG A 177 24.82 38.92 -7.63
N GLN A 178 25.27 38.99 -8.88
CA GLN A 178 26.15 37.96 -9.44
C GLN A 178 27.56 38.20 -8.91
N THR A 179 28.28 37.13 -8.60
CA THR A 179 29.75 37.06 -8.65
C THR A 179 30.14 35.61 -8.94
N ASN A 180 30.98 35.39 -9.94
CA ASN A 180 31.70 34.12 -10.12
C ASN A 180 32.80 34.00 -9.07
N GLU A 181 33.22 32.76 -8.77
CA GLU A 181 34.61 32.30 -8.54
C GLU A 181 34.51 30.83 -8.07
N GLN A 182 34.90 29.87 -8.90
CA GLN A 182 36.26 29.35 -9.15
C GLN A 182 36.74 28.32 -8.10
N GLN A 183 37.40 27.26 -8.59
CA GLN A 183 37.87 26.14 -7.78
C GLN A 183 39.33 26.36 -7.37
N THR A 184 39.62 26.28 -6.07
CA THR A 184 40.98 26.01 -5.55
C THR A 184 40.89 25.08 -4.35
N GLY A 185 41.58 23.95 -4.36
CA GLY A 185 41.57 22.97 -3.27
C GLY A 185 42.81 23.05 -2.38
N HIS A 186 42.64 22.89 -1.07
CA HIS A 186 43.72 22.55 -0.13
C HIS A 186 43.16 21.72 1.04
N PRO A 187 43.92 20.77 1.62
CA PRO A 187 43.44 19.87 2.66
C PRO A 187 43.54 20.46 4.07
N LEU A 188 42.46 20.36 4.87
CA LEU A 188 42.46 20.75 6.29
C LEU A 188 42.64 19.56 7.24
N LEU A 189 43.70 19.63 8.03
CA LEU A 189 44.00 18.81 9.21
C LEU A 189 43.19 19.28 10.44
N PRO A 190 43.01 18.44 11.49
CA PRO A 190 42.28 18.82 12.71
C PRO A 190 43.19 19.51 13.75
N CYS A 191 42.64 20.45 14.52
CA CYS A 191 43.27 20.94 15.75
C CYS A 191 43.10 19.94 16.92
N PRO A 192 44.04 19.89 17.88
CA PRO A 192 43.94 19.05 19.07
C PRO A 192 42.91 19.57 20.10
N PRO A 193 42.43 18.70 21.02
CA PRO A 193 41.60 19.11 22.16
C PRO A 193 42.41 19.87 23.24
N PRO A 194 41.75 20.61 24.15
CA PRO A 194 42.41 21.26 25.28
C PRO A 194 42.96 20.23 26.30
N PRO A 195 43.96 20.62 27.12
CA PRO A 195 44.60 19.72 28.09
C PRO A 195 43.70 19.36 29.28
N PRO A 196 44.01 18.26 30.00
CA PRO A 196 43.30 17.86 31.22
C PRO A 196 43.32 18.93 32.32
N GLY A 197 42.30 18.93 33.19
CA GLY A 197 42.22 19.84 34.35
C GLY A 197 41.51 21.19 34.09
N HIS A 198 40.96 21.42 32.89
CA HIS A 198 40.14 22.62 32.65
C HIS A 198 38.88 22.60 33.54
N PRO A 199 38.47 23.74 34.18
CA PRO A 199 37.37 23.82 35.16
C PRO A 199 35.94 23.64 34.60
N LEU A 200 35.79 22.88 33.51
CA LEU A 200 34.52 22.49 32.89
C LEU A 200 34.37 20.96 32.73
N MET A 201 35.31 20.15 33.24
CA MET A 201 35.16 18.70 33.34
C MET A 201 34.90 18.26 34.79
N PRO A 202 33.80 17.52 35.06
CA PRO A 202 33.63 16.73 36.27
C PRO A 202 34.35 15.38 36.14
N ASP A 203 34.98 14.92 37.23
CA ASP A 203 35.89 13.77 37.28
C ASP A 203 35.18 12.40 37.20
N PHE A 204 34.62 12.06 36.04
CA PHE A 204 33.78 10.86 35.90
C PHE A 204 34.17 9.88 34.78
N TYR A 205 35.05 10.27 33.85
CA TYR A 205 35.43 9.43 32.70
C TYR A 205 36.95 9.38 32.48
N LEU A 206 37.60 8.55 33.29
CA LEU A 206 38.82 7.81 32.94
C LEU A 206 38.53 6.31 33.20
N ASP A 207 39.42 5.42 32.75
CA ASP A 207 39.49 3.94 32.93
C ASP A 207 39.17 3.06 31.69
N GLU A 208 38.34 3.47 30.73
CA GLU A 208 37.89 2.60 29.60
C GLU A 208 38.15 3.19 28.20
N TYR A 209 39.40 3.52 27.83
CA TYR A 209 39.73 4.04 26.49
C TYR A 209 40.70 3.16 25.67
N ASP A 210 41.62 2.43 26.31
CA ASP A 210 42.77 1.84 25.62
C ASP A 210 42.49 0.49 24.92
N GLU A 211 41.59 -0.34 25.47
CA GLU A 211 41.30 -1.68 24.89
C GLU A 211 40.68 -1.65 23.48
N TRP A 212 40.06 -0.52 23.08
CA TRP A 212 39.32 -0.45 21.82
C TRP A 212 40.24 -0.27 20.61
N GLN A 213 41.33 0.48 20.75
CA GLN A 213 42.27 0.77 19.66
C GLN A 213 42.97 -0.50 19.17
N ALA A 214 43.39 -1.38 20.08
CA ALA A 214 44.14 -2.60 19.77
C ALA A 214 43.40 -3.56 18.82
N LYS A 215 42.06 -3.60 18.86
CA LYS A 215 41.24 -4.58 18.12
C LYS A 215 40.92 -4.18 16.67
N MET A 216 41.20 -2.95 16.24
CA MET A 216 40.90 -2.47 14.87
C MET A 216 42.08 -2.49 13.91
N ALA A 217 43.33 -2.56 14.40
CA ALA A 217 44.53 -2.50 13.56
C ALA A 217 44.79 -3.76 12.70
N GLN A 218 44.02 -4.83 12.86
CA GLN A 218 44.44 -6.19 12.47
C GLN A 218 43.65 -6.83 11.30
N LYS A 219 42.89 -6.05 10.49
CA LYS A 219 41.91 -6.61 9.52
C LYS A 219 41.87 -6.05 8.09
N LEU A 220 42.87 -5.29 7.61
CA LEU A 220 42.84 -4.67 6.26
C LEU A 220 44.16 -4.74 5.46
N ILE A 221 44.46 -5.94 4.92
CA ILE A 221 45.51 -6.26 3.91
C ILE A 221 45.03 -7.54 3.17
N THR A 222 45.29 -7.90 1.89
CA THR A 222 46.22 -7.44 0.80
C THR A 222 45.43 -7.47 -0.57
N PRO A 223 45.94 -7.62 -1.83
CA PRO A 223 45.24 -7.12 -3.04
C PRO A 223 44.92 -8.19 -4.15
N GLU A 224 44.91 -7.77 -5.43
CA GLU A 224 44.21 -8.35 -6.60
C GLU A 224 45.03 -9.20 -7.60
N ARG A 225 44.33 -9.87 -8.55
CA ARG A 225 44.67 -10.30 -9.95
C ARG A 225 43.41 -10.89 -10.62
N GLY A 226 43.25 -11.13 -11.93
CA GLY A 226 44.10 -10.96 -13.14
C GLY A 226 43.26 -11.18 -14.44
N THR A 227 43.87 -11.36 -15.63
CA THR A 227 43.15 -11.39 -16.95
C THR A 227 43.69 -12.40 -17.99
N ALA A 228 42.83 -12.95 -18.88
CA ALA A 228 43.16 -13.64 -20.16
C ALA A 228 41.90 -13.79 -21.08
N ALA A 229 42.03 -14.22 -22.35
CA ALA A 229 40.95 -14.31 -23.35
C ALA A 229 41.18 -15.37 -24.48
N GLY A 230 40.15 -15.64 -25.32
CA GLY A 230 40.09 -16.60 -26.46
C GLY A 230 39.31 -17.90 -26.12
N ASP A 231 38.58 -18.62 -26.99
CA ASP A 231 38.23 -18.49 -28.44
C ASP A 231 36.85 -19.17 -28.74
N THR A 232 36.38 -19.17 -30.01
CA THR A 232 35.12 -19.81 -30.52
C THR A 232 35.22 -20.09 -32.04
N PRO A 233 34.31 -20.85 -32.72
CA PRO A 233 33.23 -21.75 -32.30
C PRO A 233 33.39 -23.17 -32.95
N PRO A 234 32.35 -24.02 -33.17
CA PRO A 234 31.31 -23.81 -34.20
C PRO A 234 29.86 -24.05 -33.70
N SER A 235 28.86 -23.95 -34.59
CA SER A 235 27.46 -23.67 -34.26
C SER A 235 26.43 -24.75 -34.62
N SER A 236 25.47 -24.99 -33.73
CA SER A 236 24.11 -25.48 -34.05
C SER A 236 23.10 -25.04 -32.98
N ASP A 237 22.17 -24.14 -33.31
CA ASP A 237 21.13 -23.66 -32.38
C ASP A 237 19.97 -24.66 -32.24
N GLY A 238 20.25 -25.82 -31.64
CA GLY A 238 19.24 -26.78 -31.21
C GLY A 238 18.52 -26.35 -29.92
N GLN A 239 17.25 -26.74 -29.75
CA GLN A 239 16.54 -26.55 -28.48
C GLN A 239 17.15 -27.39 -27.34
N VAL A 240 17.82 -28.49 -27.67
CA VAL A 240 18.55 -29.37 -26.75
C VAL A 240 19.84 -28.71 -26.28
N ASP A 241 20.69 -28.21 -27.18
CA ASP A 241 21.93 -27.53 -26.82
C ASP A 241 21.67 -26.24 -26.02
N ALA A 242 20.61 -25.50 -26.36
CA ALA A 242 20.16 -24.36 -25.55
C ALA A 242 19.81 -24.75 -24.10
N ILE A 243 19.27 -25.96 -23.87
CA ILE A 243 19.00 -26.49 -22.52
C ILE A 243 20.29 -26.92 -21.81
N PHE A 244 21.24 -27.59 -22.49
CA PHE A 244 22.52 -27.94 -21.86
C PHE A 244 23.39 -26.71 -21.55
N ASN A 245 23.37 -25.69 -22.41
CA ASN A 245 24.00 -24.40 -22.12
C ASN A 245 23.35 -23.72 -20.90
N GLN A 246 22.03 -23.82 -20.72
CA GLN A 246 21.36 -23.35 -19.51
C GLN A 246 21.72 -24.17 -18.26
N ILE A 247 21.88 -25.49 -18.35
CA ILE A 247 22.36 -26.33 -17.24
C ILE A 247 23.78 -25.89 -16.83
N ARG A 248 24.69 -25.69 -17.80
CA ARG A 248 26.07 -25.23 -17.54
C ARG A 248 26.11 -23.89 -16.78
N ASN A 249 25.27 -22.94 -17.17
CA ASN A 249 25.19 -21.61 -16.55
C ASN A 249 24.57 -21.58 -15.13
N ILE A 250 24.05 -22.71 -14.64
CA ILE A 250 23.37 -22.82 -13.33
C ILE A 250 24.21 -23.65 -12.34
N LEU A 251 25.30 -24.28 -12.79
CA LEU A 251 26.15 -25.08 -11.91
C LEU A 251 26.81 -24.25 -10.80
N ASN A 252 26.79 -24.78 -9.59
CA ASN A 252 27.47 -24.26 -8.41
C ASN A 252 27.77 -25.40 -7.43
N GLU A 253 28.62 -25.13 -6.43
CA GLU A 253 29.06 -26.14 -5.45
C GLU A 253 27.90 -26.78 -4.67
N ASP A 254 26.85 -26.02 -4.37
CA ASP A 254 25.67 -26.50 -3.62
C ASP A 254 24.88 -27.56 -4.40
N ILE A 255 24.66 -27.33 -5.71
CA ILE A 255 24.01 -28.29 -6.61
C ILE A 255 24.85 -29.56 -6.76
N ILE A 256 26.18 -29.42 -6.86
CA ILE A 256 27.12 -30.54 -7.00
C ILE A 256 27.12 -31.39 -5.72
N GLN A 257 27.29 -30.77 -4.55
CA GLN A 257 27.26 -31.45 -3.25
C GLN A 257 25.93 -32.16 -2.97
N LYS A 258 24.79 -31.54 -3.30
CA LYS A 258 23.45 -32.14 -3.10
C LYS A 258 23.17 -33.29 -4.07
N THR A 259 23.74 -33.23 -5.28
CA THR A 259 23.48 -34.22 -6.34
C THR A 259 24.44 -35.42 -6.23
N GLY A 260 25.76 -35.22 -6.32
CA GLY A 260 26.77 -36.26 -6.13
C GLY A 260 26.74 -37.39 -7.17
N ALA A 261 26.48 -37.08 -8.44
CA ALA A 261 26.28 -38.07 -9.50
C ALA A 261 26.68 -37.58 -10.90
N THR A 262 27.11 -38.50 -11.77
CA THR A 262 27.37 -38.23 -13.20
C THR A 262 26.23 -38.77 -14.08
N TYR A 263 25.84 -37.99 -15.09
CA TYR A 263 24.68 -38.27 -15.94
C TYR A 263 25.06 -38.24 -17.42
N VAL A 264 24.50 -39.18 -18.20
CA VAL A 264 24.55 -39.15 -19.68
C VAL A 264 23.13 -39.10 -20.23
N PHE A 265 22.91 -38.26 -21.24
CA PHE A 265 21.65 -38.11 -21.96
C PHE A 265 21.82 -38.56 -23.41
N GLU A 266 21.26 -39.72 -23.76
CA GLU A 266 21.11 -40.22 -25.13
C GLU A 266 19.79 -39.68 -25.72
N ILE A 267 19.84 -38.58 -26.47
CA ILE A 267 18.63 -38.01 -27.08
C ILE A 267 18.53 -38.47 -28.53
N LYS A 268 17.32 -38.86 -28.93
CA LYS A 268 16.97 -39.41 -30.25
C LYS A 268 15.97 -38.48 -30.96
N GLY A 269 15.78 -38.67 -32.27
CA GLY A 269 14.87 -37.86 -33.06
C GLY A 269 15.59 -36.71 -33.78
N LYS A 270 14.99 -35.52 -33.83
CA LYS A 270 15.45 -34.40 -34.67
C LYS A 270 16.77 -33.78 -34.23
N GLU A 271 17.06 -33.77 -32.93
CA GLU A 271 18.31 -33.26 -32.35
C GLU A 271 18.99 -34.44 -31.65
N GLN A 272 19.41 -35.43 -32.45
CA GLN A 272 20.08 -36.63 -31.93
C GLN A 272 21.50 -36.32 -31.47
N GLY A 273 21.84 -36.77 -30.27
CA GLY A 273 23.19 -36.65 -29.73
C GLY A 273 23.34 -37.33 -28.37
N THR A 274 24.53 -37.17 -27.80
CA THR A 274 24.85 -37.61 -26.43
C THR A 274 25.45 -36.41 -25.70
N TRP A 275 24.99 -36.15 -24.47
CA TRP A 275 25.56 -35.11 -23.60
C TRP A 275 25.89 -35.68 -22.23
N TYR A 276 27.03 -35.27 -21.67
CA TYR A 276 27.54 -35.66 -20.37
C TYR A 276 27.43 -34.49 -19.37
N VAL A 277 27.03 -34.80 -18.14
CA VAL A 277 26.83 -33.83 -17.06
C VAL A 277 27.43 -34.40 -15.76
N ASP A 278 28.54 -33.84 -15.30
CA ASP A 278 29.16 -34.15 -14.00
C ASP A 278 28.60 -33.22 -12.91
N LEU A 279 27.83 -33.78 -11.98
CA LEU A 279 27.35 -33.14 -10.74
C LEU A 279 27.89 -33.87 -9.50
N LYS A 280 29.14 -34.33 -9.58
CA LYS A 280 29.87 -35.13 -8.59
C LYS A 280 31.25 -34.54 -8.28
N THR A 281 31.92 -34.00 -9.30
CA THR A 281 33.27 -33.41 -9.21
C THR A 281 33.19 -31.89 -9.38
N PRO A 282 33.56 -31.06 -8.38
CA PRO A 282 33.72 -29.61 -8.58
C PRO A 282 34.78 -29.31 -9.65
N PRO A 283 34.59 -28.30 -10.53
CA PRO A 283 33.53 -27.28 -10.53
C PRO A 283 32.21 -27.69 -11.21
N GLY A 284 32.07 -28.96 -11.63
CA GLY A 284 30.95 -29.46 -12.42
C GLY A 284 31.13 -29.19 -13.92
N VAL A 285 30.73 -30.14 -14.75
CA VAL A 285 31.04 -30.15 -16.20
C VAL A 285 29.79 -30.48 -17.02
N VAL A 286 29.61 -29.79 -18.16
CA VAL A 286 28.58 -30.09 -19.16
C VAL A 286 29.19 -30.08 -20.55
N GLU A 287 29.26 -31.25 -21.18
CA GLU A 287 29.96 -31.48 -22.45
C GLU A 287 29.08 -32.28 -23.43
N ALA A 288 29.32 -32.10 -24.72
CA ALA A 288 28.76 -32.95 -25.77
C ALA A 288 29.67 -34.18 -25.97
N GLY A 289 29.07 -35.36 -26.09
CA GLY A 289 29.74 -36.65 -26.09
C GLY A 289 29.33 -37.55 -24.91
N PRO A 290 29.89 -38.77 -24.81
CA PRO A 290 29.59 -39.73 -23.73
C PRO A 290 30.27 -39.38 -22.39
N GLY A 291 31.26 -38.47 -22.41
CA GLY A 291 32.07 -38.11 -21.24
C GLY A 291 33.14 -39.12 -20.85
N PRO A 292 33.99 -38.80 -19.85
CA PRO A 292 35.05 -39.68 -19.37
C PRO A 292 34.52 -40.76 -18.41
N GLY A 293 34.42 -42.00 -18.89
CA GLY A 293 34.16 -43.19 -18.07
C GLY A 293 32.70 -43.63 -17.99
N SER A 294 32.36 -44.45 -17.00
CA SER A 294 31.01 -45.00 -16.80
C SER A 294 30.14 -44.05 -15.96
N PRO A 295 29.00 -43.55 -16.46
CA PRO A 295 28.14 -42.64 -15.71
C PRO A 295 27.35 -43.35 -14.60
N ASP A 296 27.02 -42.63 -13.51
CA ASP A 296 26.11 -43.14 -12.48
C ASP A 296 24.70 -43.43 -13.03
N VAL A 297 24.24 -42.64 -14.02
CA VAL A 297 22.92 -42.78 -14.66
C VAL A 297 22.99 -42.44 -16.16
N THR A 298 22.33 -43.23 -17.00
CA THR A 298 22.07 -42.92 -18.42
C THR A 298 20.57 -42.79 -18.68
N PHE A 299 20.17 -41.71 -19.32
CA PHE A 299 18.80 -41.43 -19.76
C PHE A 299 18.68 -41.51 -21.28
N THR A 300 17.77 -42.34 -21.80
CA THR A 300 17.46 -42.41 -23.25
C THR A 300 16.04 -41.92 -23.51
N MET A 301 15.84 -40.91 -24.39
CA MET A 301 14.52 -40.38 -24.74
C MET A 301 14.49 -39.68 -26.12
N ASP A 302 13.31 -39.28 -26.60
CA ASP A 302 13.15 -38.47 -27.81
C ASP A 302 13.29 -36.96 -27.54
N THR A 303 13.81 -36.22 -28.52
CA THR A 303 13.98 -34.75 -28.55
C THR A 303 12.72 -34.02 -28.05
N GLY A 304 11.55 -34.40 -28.58
CA GLY A 304 10.29 -33.74 -28.29
C GLY A 304 9.77 -34.02 -26.88
N ASP A 305 10.13 -35.15 -26.26
CA ASP A 305 9.78 -35.45 -24.87
C ASP A 305 10.82 -34.88 -23.88
N PHE A 306 12.12 -34.81 -24.25
CA PHE A 306 13.16 -34.07 -23.50
C PHE A 306 12.78 -32.59 -23.32
N VAL A 307 12.43 -31.89 -24.41
CA VAL A 307 12.02 -30.48 -24.37
C VAL A 307 10.76 -30.29 -23.51
N LYS A 308 9.76 -31.18 -23.60
CA LYS A 308 8.56 -31.12 -22.73
C LYS A 308 8.91 -31.32 -21.25
N MET A 309 9.83 -32.24 -20.94
CA MET A 309 10.25 -32.53 -19.57
C MET A 309 10.96 -31.31 -18.96
N PHE A 310 11.93 -30.72 -19.64
CA PHE A 310 12.61 -29.50 -19.17
C PHE A 310 11.71 -28.26 -19.19
N ALA A 311 10.72 -28.17 -20.09
CA ALA A 311 9.69 -27.12 -20.07
C ALA A 311 8.58 -27.33 -19.03
N GLY A 312 8.66 -28.35 -18.16
CA GLY A 312 7.67 -28.60 -17.10
C GLY A 312 6.34 -29.19 -17.57
N LYS A 313 6.19 -29.49 -18.87
CA LYS A 313 4.98 -30.06 -19.48
C LYS A 313 4.86 -31.58 -19.33
N MET A 314 5.91 -32.24 -18.80
CA MET A 314 5.92 -33.67 -18.48
C MET A 314 6.78 -33.91 -17.24
N LYS A 315 6.32 -34.77 -16.31
CA LYS A 315 7.12 -35.21 -15.16
C LYS A 315 8.01 -36.41 -15.55
N PRO A 316 9.27 -36.51 -15.05
CA PRO A 316 10.15 -37.63 -15.37
C PRO A 316 9.55 -39.00 -15.01
N THR A 317 8.85 -39.09 -13.87
CA THR A 317 8.16 -40.30 -13.44
C THR A 317 7.06 -40.74 -14.41
N THR A 318 6.26 -39.80 -14.94
CA THR A 318 5.25 -40.08 -15.96
C THR A 318 5.90 -40.49 -17.29
N ALA A 319 6.99 -39.83 -17.69
CA ALA A 319 7.73 -40.19 -18.91
C ALA A 319 8.29 -41.62 -18.84
N PHE A 320 8.79 -42.03 -17.67
CA PHE A 320 9.28 -43.38 -17.41
C PHE A 320 8.17 -44.43 -17.43
N MET A 321 7.05 -44.19 -16.71
CA MET A 321 5.90 -45.10 -16.71
C MET A 321 5.25 -45.26 -18.10
N MET A 322 5.33 -44.24 -18.96
CA MET A 322 4.89 -44.31 -20.37
C MET A 322 5.91 -44.95 -21.32
N GLY A 323 7.07 -45.42 -20.84
CA GLY A 323 8.14 -46.00 -21.66
C GLY A 323 8.88 -45.01 -22.57
N LYS A 324 8.60 -43.71 -22.46
CA LYS A 324 9.16 -42.60 -23.26
C LYS A 324 10.53 -42.16 -22.77
N LEU A 325 10.78 -42.33 -21.48
CA LEU A 325 12.09 -42.19 -20.85
C LEU A 325 12.58 -43.58 -20.44
N LYS A 326 13.77 -43.96 -20.87
CA LYS A 326 14.46 -45.16 -20.37
C LYS A 326 15.62 -44.72 -19.46
N ILE A 327 15.82 -45.45 -18.37
CA ILE A 327 16.86 -45.17 -17.37
C ILE A 327 17.72 -46.43 -17.26
N LYS A 328 19.05 -46.25 -17.26
CA LYS A 328 20.04 -47.27 -16.86
C LYS A 328 20.91 -46.69 -15.75
N GLY A 329 21.44 -47.55 -14.88
CA GLY A 329 22.23 -47.12 -13.71
C GLY A 329 21.39 -46.90 -12.46
N ASP A 330 21.82 -45.98 -11.61
CA ASP A 330 21.30 -45.79 -10.25
C ASP A 330 19.96 -45.03 -10.22
N THR A 331 18.87 -45.75 -9.98
CA THR A 331 17.50 -45.19 -9.93
C THR A 331 17.31 -44.14 -8.81
N GLN A 332 18.08 -44.20 -7.71
CA GLN A 332 17.98 -43.19 -6.65
C GLN A 332 18.68 -41.89 -7.07
N LYS A 333 19.86 -41.98 -7.72
CA LYS A 333 20.51 -40.81 -8.33
C LYS A 333 19.70 -40.23 -9.49
N ALA A 334 18.97 -41.07 -10.24
CA ALA A 334 18.09 -40.61 -11.31
C ALA A 334 17.00 -39.64 -10.80
N LEU A 335 16.41 -39.91 -9.62
CA LEU A 335 15.40 -39.05 -8.99
C LEU A 335 15.96 -37.68 -8.54
N LYS A 336 17.25 -37.59 -8.20
CA LYS A 336 17.86 -36.30 -7.82
C LYS A 336 17.86 -35.27 -8.95
N LEU A 337 17.85 -35.70 -10.22
CA LEU A 337 17.86 -34.80 -11.38
C LEU A 337 16.68 -33.82 -11.37
N GLU A 338 15.51 -34.20 -10.83
CA GLU A 338 14.32 -33.33 -10.81
C GLU A 338 14.58 -32.00 -10.07
N LYS A 339 15.50 -31.96 -9.09
CA LYS A 339 15.93 -30.72 -8.44
C LYS A 339 16.68 -29.80 -9.41
N VAL A 340 17.60 -30.35 -10.20
CA VAL A 340 18.34 -29.60 -11.24
C VAL A 340 17.37 -29.08 -12.30
N MET A 341 16.41 -29.91 -12.72
CA MET A 341 15.37 -29.51 -13.69
C MET A 341 14.51 -28.35 -13.17
N ASN A 342 14.19 -28.32 -11.87
CA ASN A 342 13.44 -27.21 -11.27
C ASN A 342 14.26 -25.91 -11.27
N ASN A 343 15.56 -25.96 -10.95
CA ASN A 343 16.42 -24.77 -11.01
C ASN A 343 16.54 -24.21 -12.45
N VAL A 344 16.64 -25.08 -13.46
CA VAL A 344 16.63 -24.68 -14.89
C VAL A 344 15.29 -24.04 -15.30
N ARG A 345 14.16 -24.50 -14.75
CA ARG A 345 12.84 -23.87 -15.00
C ARG A 345 12.77 -22.46 -14.40
N SER A 346 13.30 -22.24 -13.20
CA SER A 346 13.35 -20.91 -12.56
C SER A 346 14.17 -19.91 -13.39
N ALA A 347 15.33 -20.33 -13.91
CA ALA A 347 16.17 -19.46 -14.73
C ALA A 347 15.51 -19.01 -16.05
N LYS A 348 14.65 -19.85 -16.66
CA LYS A 348 13.95 -19.51 -17.91
C LYS A 348 13.00 -18.31 -17.80
N MET A 349 12.49 -18.00 -16.61
CA MET A 349 11.70 -16.77 -16.38
C MET A 349 12.54 -15.51 -16.62
N ILE A 350 13.80 -15.51 -16.16
CA ILE A 350 14.69 -14.35 -16.16
C ILE A 350 15.13 -14.02 -17.59
N THR A 351 15.49 -15.03 -18.39
CA THR A 351 16.03 -14.81 -19.75
C THR A 351 15.04 -14.14 -20.70
N PHE A 352 13.74 -14.42 -20.56
CA PHE A 352 12.71 -13.89 -21.47
C PHE A 352 12.48 -12.37 -21.30
N GLN A 353 12.85 -11.79 -20.15
CA GLN A 353 12.77 -10.34 -19.91
C GLN A 353 13.90 -9.53 -20.57
N PHE A 354 15.04 -10.14 -20.90
CA PHE A 354 16.19 -9.40 -21.45
C PHE A 354 16.12 -9.19 -22.97
N SER A 355 15.53 -10.12 -23.73
CA SER A 355 15.49 -10.05 -25.20
C SER A 355 14.75 -8.82 -25.75
N SER A 356 13.75 -8.31 -25.02
CA SER A 356 13.04 -7.08 -25.37
C SER A 356 13.84 -5.80 -25.09
N SER A 357 14.90 -5.85 -24.28
CA SER A 357 15.69 -4.66 -23.92
C SER A 357 16.69 -4.23 -24.99
N LEU A 358 17.28 -5.17 -25.75
CA LEU A 358 18.20 -4.83 -26.85
C LEU A 358 17.51 -4.06 -27.98
N ALA A 359 16.25 -4.42 -28.28
CA ALA A 359 15.43 -3.75 -29.30
C ALA A 359 15.11 -2.28 -28.97
N LEU A 360 15.18 -1.88 -27.69
CA LEU A 360 15.06 -0.47 -27.29
C LEU A 360 16.36 0.31 -27.51
N ARG A 361 17.53 -0.29 -27.26
CA ARG A 361 18.83 0.41 -27.37
C ARG A 361 19.13 0.93 -28.78
N GLN A 362 18.77 0.17 -29.83
CA GLN A 362 18.94 0.64 -31.22
C GLN A 362 18.03 1.84 -31.55
N ARG A 363 16.83 1.94 -30.95
CA ARG A 363 15.91 3.06 -31.19
C ARG A 363 16.35 4.37 -30.51
N THR A 364 17.14 4.29 -29.43
CA THR A 364 17.61 5.49 -28.72
C THR A 364 18.72 6.26 -29.44
N GLU A 365 19.54 5.61 -30.28
CA GLU A 365 20.62 6.30 -31.00
C GLU A 365 20.13 7.13 -32.19
N ASP A 366 19.11 6.65 -32.91
CA ASP A 366 18.55 7.38 -34.05
C ASP A 366 17.65 8.56 -33.61
N GLY A 367 16.95 8.43 -32.47
CA GLY A 367 16.21 9.55 -31.88
C GLY A 367 17.11 10.75 -31.55
N TRP A 368 18.33 10.50 -31.08
CA TRP A 368 19.31 11.55 -30.75
C TRP A 368 19.80 12.34 -31.98
N LYS A 369 19.78 11.73 -33.17
CA LYS A 369 20.17 12.38 -34.43
C LYS A 369 19.11 13.36 -34.96
N LEU A 370 17.83 13.18 -34.63
CA LEU A 370 16.76 14.09 -35.07
C LEU A 370 16.68 15.37 -34.22
N MET A 371 16.87 15.29 -32.89
CA MET A 371 16.67 16.45 -32.00
C MET A 371 17.62 17.63 -32.31
N ASN A 372 18.84 17.36 -32.77
CA ASN A 372 19.85 18.39 -33.08
C ASN A 372 19.61 19.16 -34.40
N LYS A 373 18.45 19.00 -35.06
CA LYS A 373 18.08 19.77 -36.28
C LYS A 373 16.92 20.76 -36.10
N GLY A 374 16.30 20.85 -34.92
CA GLY A 374 15.05 21.57 -34.72
C GLY A 374 15.12 22.98 -34.11
N LEU A 375 16.31 23.54 -33.84
CA LEU A 375 16.48 24.68 -32.91
C LEU A 375 17.15 25.93 -33.52
N GLN A 376 16.58 26.45 -34.61
CA GLN A 376 16.75 27.84 -35.05
C GLN A 376 15.45 28.41 -35.64
N LEU A 377 15.26 29.73 -35.51
CA LEU A 377 14.07 30.52 -35.93
C LEU A 377 12.81 30.20 -35.08
N ARG A 378 12.09 31.17 -34.49
CA ARG A 378 11.82 32.56 -34.89
C ARG A 378 11.75 33.54 -33.70
N ASN A 379 11.97 34.82 -33.98
CA ASN A 379 11.70 35.98 -33.11
C ASN A 379 10.40 36.70 -33.55
N LEU A 380 10.03 37.77 -32.82
CA LEU A 380 8.97 38.76 -33.10
C LEU A 380 7.54 38.30 -32.76
N SER A 381 6.64 39.15 -32.21
CA SER A 381 6.82 40.53 -31.70
C SER A 381 5.70 40.92 -30.71
N THR A 382 5.95 41.95 -29.90
CA THR A 382 5.02 42.51 -28.91
C THR A 382 3.99 43.47 -29.51
N THR A 383 2.75 43.44 -29.01
CA THR A 383 1.87 44.61 -28.97
C THR A 383 1.02 44.60 -27.70
N SER A 384 0.80 45.78 -27.13
CA SER A 384 0.08 46.02 -25.88
C SER A 384 -1.27 46.66 -26.11
N GLN A 385 -2.30 46.28 -25.36
CA GLN A 385 -3.36 47.20 -24.93
C GLN A 385 -4.21 46.61 -23.81
N ALA A 386 -4.75 47.48 -22.97
CA ALA A 386 -5.78 47.19 -21.98
C ALA A 386 -6.68 48.43 -21.85
N PRO A 387 -8.01 48.28 -21.81
CA PRO A 387 -8.95 49.28 -21.31
C PRO A 387 -9.50 48.92 -19.91
N SER A 388 -10.26 49.84 -19.31
CA SER A 388 -10.73 49.84 -17.92
C SER A 388 -12.26 49.74 -17.80
N GLU A 389 -12.76 49.69 -16.55
CA GLU A 389 -14.14 50.06 -16.13
C GLU A 389 -15.31 49.16 -16.60
N MET A 390 -16.51 49.22 -16.01
CA MET A 390 -16.88 49.28 -14.59
C MET A 390 -18.32 48.72 -14.42
N ASN A 391 -18.74 48.39 -13.19
CA ASN A 391 -20.14 48.31 -12.72
C ASN A 391 -21.23 47.62 -13.59
N SER A 392 -21.59 46.38 -13.22
CA SER A 392 -23.01 46.00 -13.04
C SER A 392 -23.12 44.68 -12.26
N ALA A 393 -23.99 44.62 -11.24
CA ALA A 393 -24.36 43.37 -10.58
C ALA A 393 -25.73 42.89 -11.08
N PRO A 394 -25.86 41.68 -11.66
CA PRO A 394 -27.15 41.12 -12.04
C PRO A 394 -27.86 40.45 -10.85
N SER A 395 -29.18 40.41 -10.99
CA SER A 395 -30.22 39.84 -10.14
C SER A 395 -30.05 38.37 -9.73
N VAL A 396 -30.86 37.99 -8.73
CA VAL A 396 -31.21 36.60 -8.37
C VAL A 396 -32.10 35.99 -9.48
N GLU A 397 -32.29 34.68 -9.40
CA GLU A 397 -33.14 33.82 -10.24
C GLU A 397 -32.56 33.40 -11.60
N ASP A 398 -31.89 32.24 -11.57
CA ASP A 398 -32.03 31.23 -12.63
C ASP A 398 -31.90 29.84 -11.99
N SER A 399 -32.81 28.91 -12.30
CA SER A 399 -32.93 27.62 -11.60
C SER A 399 -32.22 26.49 -12.37
N PRO A 400 -31.16 25.86 -11.81
CA PRO A 400 -30.36 24.89 -12.56
C PRO A 400 -31.09 23.54 -12.74
N SER A 401 -31.21 23.11 -14.00
CA SER A 401 -31.74 21.80 -14.40
C SER A 401 -30.90 20.62 -13.85
N PRO A 402 -31.51 19.51 -13.40
CA PRO A 402 -30.84 18.46 -12.60
C PRO A 402 -30.02 17.43 -13.42
N CYS A 403 -29.12 17.88 -14.31
CA CYS A 403 -28.22 16.99 -15.08
C CYS A 403 -26.78 17.54 -15.19
N SER A 404 -26.06 17.54 -14.07
CA SER A 404 -24.59 17.32 -14.01
C SER A 404 -24.15 17.30 -12.54
N PRO A 405 -23.06 16.59 -12.18
CA PRO A 405 -22.42 16.78 -10.88
C PRO A 405 -21.94 18.24 -10.75
N GLY A 406 -22.34 18.93 -9.68
CA GLY A 406 -21.91 20.31 -9.44
C GLY A 406 -20.39 20.42 -9.42
N ARG A 407 -19.82 21.54 -9.89
CA ARG A 407 -18.35 21.70 -10.14
C ARG A 407 -17.41 21.38 -8.96
N ASP A 408 -17.93 21.19 -7.76
CA ASP A 408 -17.16 20.90 -6.54
C ASP A 408 -17.48 19.50 -5.94
N SER A 409 -18.00 18.55 -6.73
CA SER A 409 -18.51 17.26 -6.23
C SER A 409 -17.45 16.17 -5.99
N VAL A 410 -17.52 15.56 -4.80
CA VAL A 410 -16.98 14.22 -4.54
C VAL A 410 -18.15 13.25 -4.43
N THR A 411 -18.16 12.26 -5.30
CA THR A 411 -19.23 11.26 -5.44
C THR A 411 -18.70 9.88 -5.11
N VAL A 412 -19.40 9.14 -4.24
CA VAL A 412 -19.00 7.82 -3.76
C VAL A 412 -20.02 6.78 -4.20
N VAL A 413 -19.57 5.60 -4.65
CA VAL A 413 -20.44 4.47 -5.01
C VAL A 413 -20.16 3.29 -4.09
N ILE A 414 -21.14 2.87 -3.28
CA ILE A 414 -21.00 1.83 -2.23
C ILE A 414 -22.04 0.73 -2.44
N GLY A 415 -21.69 -0.52 -2.15
CA GLY A 415 -22.65 -1.64 -2.16
C GLY A 415 -23.44 -1.68 -0.86
N SER A 416 -24.77 -1.79 -0.93
CA SER A 416 -25.64 -1.79 0.25
C SER A 416 -26.07 -3.20 0.70
N GLN A 417 -25.49 -4.27 0.13
CA GLN A 417 -25.79 -5.66 0.46
C GLN A 417 -24.47 -6.41 0.76
N TRP A 418 -24.34 -7.68 0.35
CA TRP A 418 -23.14 -8.53 0.52
C TRP A 418 -22.24 -8.58 -0.74
N GLY A 419 -22.25 -7.53 -1.56
CA GLY A 419 -21.45 -7.47 -2.78
C GLY A 419 -22.20 -7.94 -4.03
N ASP A 420 -21.49 -7.94 -5.16
CA ASP A 420 -22.01 -8.33 -6.48
C ASP A 420 -23.26 -7.55 -6.95
N GLU A 421 -23.53 -6.36 -6.40
CA GLU A 421 -24.69 -5.51 -6.74
C GLU A 421 -24.54 -4.77 -8.09
N GLY A 422 -23.49 -5.04 -8.87
CA GLY A 422 -23.31 -4.45 -10.20
C GLY A 422 -22.76 -3.00 -10.21
N LYS A 423 -22.15 -2.54 -9.11
CA LYS A 423 -21.53 -1.20 -8.97
C LYS A 423 -20.75 -0.73 -10.20
N GLY A 424 -19.96 -1.62 -10.83
CA GLY A 424 -19.12 -1.32 -11.99
C GLY A 424 -19.85 -0.62 -13.15
N LYS A 425 -21.13 -0.96 -13.39
CA LYS A 425 -21.94 -0.32 -14.44
C LYS A 425 -22.26 1.14 -14.12
N LEU A 426 -22.65 1.45 -12.88
CA LEU A 426 -22.88 2.84 -12.47
C LEU A 426 -21.56 3.61 -12.42
N VAL A 427 -20.50 2.99 -11.91
CA VAL A 427 -19.15 3.57 -11.88
C VAL A 427 -18.66 3.93 -13.30
N ASP A 428 -18.89 3.08 -14.30
CA ASP A 428 -18.59 3.39 -15.70
C ASP A 428 -19.48 4.51 -16.27
N ILE A 429 -20.75 4.59 -15.89
CA ILE A 429 -21.63 5.70 -16.30
C ILE A 429 -21.16 7.02 -15.70
N LEU A 430 -20.96 7.08 -14.38
CA LEU A 430 -20.55 8.30 -13.65
C LEU A 430 -19.13 8.74 -13.99
N SER A 431 -18.21 7.81 -14.26
CA SER A 431 -16.87 8.16 -14.76
C SER A 431 -16.87 8.77 -16.17
N GLY A 432 -18.04 8.88 -16.82
CA GLY A 432 -18.27 9.75 -17.98
C GLY A 432 -17.77 11.18 -17.79
N GLU A 433 -17.90 11.72 -16.58
CA GLU A 433 -17.80 13.17 -16.32
C GLU A 433 -16.88 13.51 -15.13
N VAL A 434 -15.79 12.76 -14.90
CA VAL A 434 -14.89 13.01 -13.76
C VAL A 434 -13.43 13.14 -14.15
N ASP A 435 -12.70 13.89 -13.32
CA ASP A 435 -11.28 14.18 -13.51
C ASP A 435 -10.39 13.12 -12.83
N VAL A 436 -10.88 12.52 -11.74
CA VAL A 436 -10.15 11.53 -10.94
C VAL A 436 -11.10 10.40 -10.50
N VAL A 437 -10.65 9.14 -10.61
CA VAL A 437 -11.35 7.95 -10.08
C VAL A 437 -10.47 7.24 -9.04
N CYS A 438 -11.02 7.01 -7.84
CA CYS A 438 -10.26 6.55 -6.67
C CYS A 438 -10.75 5.21 -6.13
N ARG A 439 -9.81 4.29 -5.84
CA ARG A 439 -10.04 3.10 -5.00
C ARG A 439 -9.48 3.35 -3.60
N CYS A 440 -10.34 3.37 -2.58
CA CYS A 440 -9.94 3.73 -1.21
C CYS A 440 -9.51 2.55 -0.34
N GLN A 441 -9.96 1.32 -0.62
CA GLN A 441 -9.84 0.16 0.28
C GLN A 441 -9.91 -1.19 -0.46
N GLY A 442 -9.68 -2.28 0.27
CA GLY A 442 -9.66 -3.65 -0.23
C GLY A 442 -8.34 -3.99 -0.94
N GLY A 443 -8.37 -4.95 -1.85
CA GLY A 443 -7.26 -5.32 -2.73
C GLY A 443 -7.78 -5.98 -4.01
N ASN A 444 -7.06 -6.99 -4.52
CA ASN A 444 -7.47 -7.80 -5.69
C ASN A 444 -8.56 -8.86 -5.38
N ASN A 445 -9.37 -8.62 -4.34
CA ASN A 445 -10.43 -9.52 -3.84
C ASN A 445 -11.85 -9.07 -4.20
N ALA A 446 -11.99 -7.86 -4.72
CA ALA A 446 -13.18 -7.35 -5.37
C ALA A 446 -12.79 -6.91 -6.78
N GLY A 447 -13.71 -7.05 -7.73
CA GLY A 447 -13.48 -6.61 -9.10
C GLY A 447 -14.75 -6.06 -9.74
N HIS A 448 -14.56 -5.35 -10.85
CA HIS A 448 -15.62 -4.69 -11.59
C HIS A 448 -15.35 -4.77 -13.10
N THR A 449 -16.37 -5.21 -13.83
CA THR A 449 -16.38 -5.22 -15.29
C THR A 449 -16.75 -3.84 -15.81
N VAL A 450 -15.99 -3.33 -16.78
CA VAL A 450 -16.16 -2.02 -17.45
C VAL A 450 -16.23 -2.25 -18.96
N GLN A 451 -17.05 -1.48 -19.68
CA GLN A 451 -17.14 -1.56 -21.14
C GLN A 451 -16.74 -0.23 -21.78
N ALA A 452 -15.56 -0.21 -22.41
CA ALA A 452 -14.97 0.95 -23.06
C ALA A 452 -14.73 0.64 -24.54
N GLU A 453 -15.17 1.52 -25.43
CA GLU A 453 -14.96 1.39 -26.90
C GLU A 453 -15.45 0.04 -27.48
N GLY A 454 -16.44 -0.59 -26.82
CA GLY A 454 -16.97 -1.91 -27.15
C GLY A 454 -16.22 -3.09 -26.51
N VAL A 455 -15.00 -2.87 -26.00
CA VAL A 455 -14.17 -3.87 -25.33
C VAL A 455 -14.54 -3.99 -23.85
N THR A 456 -14.56 -5.23 -23.35
CA THR A 456 -14.83 -5.55 -21.94
C THR A 456 -13.53 -5.73 -21.16
N HIS A 457 -13.41 -5.05 -20.03
CA HIS A 457 -12.26 -5.12 -19.13
C HIS A 457 -12.71 -5.49 -17.71
N ASP A 458 -12.00 -6.42 -17.06
CA ASP A 458 -12.33 -6.92 -15.71
C ASP A 458 -11.22 -6.52 -14.73
N PHE A 459 -11.42 -5.39 -14.05
CA PHE A 459 -10.45 -4.82 -13.12
C PHE A 459 -10.63 -5.36 -11.70
N HIS A 460 -9.56 -5.38 -10.92
CA HIS A 460 -9.52 -5.85 -9.54
C HIS A 460 -8.81 -4.83 -8.62
N LEU A 461 -7.63 -4.34 -9.02
CA LEU A 461 -6.91 -3.27 -8.32
C LEU A 461 -7.01 -1.91 -9.03
N LEU A 462 -7.07 -1.89 -10.36
CA LEU A 462 -7.16 -0.64 -11.12
C LEU A 462 -8.54 -0.01 -10.94
N PRO A 463 -8.63 1.30 -10.63
CA PRO A 463 -9.89 2.03 -10.71
C PRO A 463 -10.39 2.06 -12.17
N SER A 464 -11.71 2.06 -12.41
CA SER A 464 -12.29 2.03 -13.76
C SER A 464 -11.81 3.16 -14.68
N GLY A 465 -11.40 4.30 -14.10
CA GLY A 465 -10.87 5.47 -14.80
C GLY A 465 -9.68 5.17 -15.72
N VAL A 466 -8.97 4.05 -15.55
CA VAL A 466 -7.83 3.69 -16.42
C VAL A 466 -8.21 3.55 -17.89
N VAL A 467 -9.47 3.19 -18.21
CA VAL A 467 -9.94 3.09 -19.60
C VAL A 467 -10.20 4.44 -20.28
N ARG A 468 -10.17 5.56 -19.51
CA ARG A 468 -10.62 6.87 -19.96
C ARG A 468 -9.44 7.82 -20.16
N GLN A 469 -9.16 8.18 -21.42
CA GLN A 469 -8.14 9.19 -21.70
C GLN A 469 -8.49 10.52 -21.05
N GLY A 470 -7.50 11.17 -20.44
CA GLY A 470 -7.68 12.38 -19.64
C GLY A 470 -8.17 12.16 -18.19
N CYS A 471 -8.61 10.96 -17.82
CA CYS A 471 -8.96 10.63 -16.43
C CYS A 471 -7.75 10.07 -15.68
N MET A 472 -7.50 10.61 -14.48
CA MET A 472 -6.50 10.06 -13.54
C MET A 472 -7.13 8.99 -12.66
N SER A 473 -6.35 7.97 -12.29
CA SER A 473 -6.78 6.84 -11.46
C SER A 473 -5.90 6.71 -10.22
N VAL A 474 -6.50 6.61 -9.03
CA VAL A 474 -5.77 6.65 -7.75
C VAL A 474 -6.05 5.40 -6.91
N ILE A 475 -4.98 4.70 -6.51
CA ILE A 475 -5.01 3.63 -5.51
C ILE A 475 -4.58 4.20 -4.15
N GLY A 476 -5.54 4.31 -3.23
CA GLY A 476 -5.40 5.00 -1.94
C GLY A 476 -4.62 4.25 -0.85
N ASN A 477 -4.27 4.97 0.21
CA ASN A 477 -3.53 4.45 1.37
C ASN A 477 -4.30 3.39 2.20
N GLY A 478 -5.62 3.27 2.00
CA GLY A 478 -6.43 2.24 2.65
C GLY A 478 -6.26 0.85 2.05
N VAL A 479 -5.85 0.76 0.78
CA VAL A 479 -5.70 -0.46 -0.02
C VAL A 479 -4.54 -1.35 0.46
N VAL A 480 -4.70 -2.67 0.28
CA VAL A 480 -3.63 -3.67 0.33
C VAL A 480 -3.32 -4.14 -1.11
N LEU A 481 -2.09 -3.89 -1.55
CA LEU A 481 -1.66 -3.96 -2.94
C LEU A 481 -0.77 -5.18 -3.17
N ASN A 482 -1.23 -6.15 -3.96
CA ASN A 482 -0.35 -7.14 -4.56
C ASN A 482 0.26 -6.56 -5.84
N VAL A 483 1.58 -6.35 -5.85
CA VAL A 483 2.28 -5.66 -6.94
C VAL A 483 2.34 -6.52 -8.21
N HIS A 484 2.46 -7.84 -8.07
CA HIS A 484 2.44 -8.78 -9.19
C HIS A 484 1.10 -8.70 -9.94
N SER A 485 -0.02 -8.87 -9.23
CA SER A 485 -1.37 -8.71 -9.81
C SER A 485 -1.64 -7.33 -10.39
N LEU A 486 -1.08 -6.25 -9.82
CA LEU A 486 -1.19 -4.92 -10.42
C LEU A 486 -0.58 -4.89 -11.83
N PHE A 487 0.62 -5.45 -12.01
CA PHE A 487 1.27 -5.48 -13.31
C PHE A 487 0.64 -6.48 -14.28
N GLU A 488 0.15 -7.64 -13.81
CA GLU A 488 -0.67 -8.55 -14.62
C GLU A 488 -1.92 -7.85 -15.18
N GLU A 489 -2.60 -7.05 -14.34
CA GLU A 489 -3.82 -6.32 -14.68
C GLU A 489 -3.55 -5.16 -15.64
N ILE A 490 -2.48 -4.37 -15.41
CA ILE A 490 -2.00 -3.33 -16.34
C ILE A 490 -1.66 -3.94 -17.70
N GLU A 491 -0.83 -4.99 -17.74
CA GLU A 491 -0.46 -5.63 -19.00
C GLU A 491 -1.66 -6.22 -19.74
N THR A 492 -2.63 -6.79 -19.03
CA THR A 492 -3.84 -7.35 -19.63
C THR A 492 -4.73 -6.26 -20.23
N ALA A 493 -4.80 -5.09 -19.60
CA ALA A 493 -5.53 -3.95 -20.12
C ALA A 493 -4.80 -3.27 -21.30
N GLU A 494 -3.47 -3.13 -21.24
CA GLU A 494 -2.64 -2.65 -22.35
C GLU A 494 -2.77 -3.55 -23.59
N LYS A 495 -2.72 -4.88 -23.41
CA LYS A 495 -2.96 -5.88 -24.47
C LYS A 495 -4.38 -5.86 -25.05
N ARG A 496 -5.35 -5.28 -24.34
CA ARG A 496 -6.74 -5.05 -24.81
C ARG A 496 -6.98 -3.63 -25.35
N GLY A 497 -5.94 -2.79 -25.48
CA GLY A 497 -6.00 -1.47 -26.11
C GLY A 497 -6.02 -0.27 -25.16
N CYS A 498 -6.07 -0.47 -23.84
CA CYS A 498 -6.00 0.64 -22.88
C CYS A 498 -4.56 1.20 -22.80
N THR A 499 -4.28 2.25 -23.56
CA THR A 499 -2.98 2.91 -23.62
C THR A 499 -2.81 3.99 -22.54
N GLY A 500 -1.56 4.23 -22.12
CA GLY A 500 -1.22 5.29 -21.16
C GLY A 500 -1.70 5.04 -19.72
N ILE A 501 -1.93 3.78 -19.32
CA ILE A 501 -2.34 3.47 -17.94
C ILE A 501 -1.28 3.92 -16.94
N ARG A 502 0.00 3.63 -17.22
CA ARG A 502 1.13 3.93 -16.32
C ARG A 502 1.32 5.42 -16.09
N ASP A 503 0.98 6.26 -17.08
CA ASP A 503 1.05 7.72 -17.00
C ASP A 503 -0.16 8.34 -16.28
N ARG A 504 -1.25 7.57 -16.11
CA ARG A 504 -2.52 8.01 -15.52
C ARG A 504 -2.87 7.29 -14.21
N LEU A 505 -2.02 6.39 -13.73
CA LEU A 505 -2.18 5.65 -12.48
C LEU A 505 -1.26 6.20 -11.38
N ILE A 506 -1.86 6.59 -10.26
CA ILE A 506 -1.15 7.01 -9.06
C ILE A 506 -1.41 6.00 -7.94
N VAL A 507 -0.34 5.48 -7.35
CA VAL A 507 -0.34 4.53 -6.25
C VAL A 507 0.15 5.23 -4.99
N SER A 508 -0.60 5.09 -3.90
CA SER A 508 -0.22 5.66 -2.60
C SER A 508 1.06 5.02 -2.06
N ASP A 509 2.05 5.86 -1.77
CA ASP A 509 3.25 5.47 -1.00
C ASP A 509 2.93 4.79 0.35
N ARG A 510 1.77 5.09 0.93
CA ARG A 510 1.26 4.56 2.20
C ARG A 510 0.37 3.31 2.05
N ALA A 511 0.01 2.89 0.84
CA ALA A 511 -0.69 1.63 0.62
C ALA A 511 0.18 0.46 1.14
N HIS A 512 -0.47 -0.55 1.72
CA HIS A 512 0.24 -1.72 2.26
C HIS A 512 0.48 -2.77 1.17
N LEU A 513 1.48 -3.63 1.34
CA LEU A 513 1.85 -4.64 0.36
C LEU A 513 1.29 -6.02 0.72
N THR A 514 0.81 -6.74 -0.29
CA THR A 514 0.30 -8.11 -0.19
C THR A 514 1.22 -9.05 -0.94
N PHE A 515 1.95 -9.89 -0.21
CA PHE A 515 2.98 -10.80 -0.71
C PHE A 515 2.45 -12.22 -0.93
N GLY A 516 3.21 -13.08 -1.62
CA GLY A 516 2.88 -14.50 -1.79
C GLY A 516 2.62 -15.21 -0.46
N LEU A 517 3.44 -14.94 0.55
CA LEU A 517 3.26 -15.49 1.90
C LEU A 517 1.93 -15.11 2.57
N HIS A 518 1.38 -13.92 2.28
CA HIS A 518 0.05 -13.54 2.79
C HIS A 518 -1.05 -14.38 2.13
N MET A 519 -0.92 -14.69 0.83
CA MET A 519 -1.87 -15.56 0.12
C MET A 519 -1.82 -17.00 0.65
N MET A 520 -0.62 -17.50 0.96
CA MET A 520 -0.44 -18.81 1.60
C MET A 520 -1.04 -18.85 3.01
N ALA A 521 -0.81 -17.82 3.83
CA ALA A 521 -1.41 -17.72 5.17
C ALA A 521 -2.95 -17.62 5.15
N ASP A 522 -3.53 -16.85 4.22
CA ASP A 522 -4.99 -16.77 4.00
C ASP A 522 -5.55 -18.14 3.59
N GLY A 523 -4.84 -18.85 2.71
CA GLY A 523 -5.16 -20.23 2.31
C GLY A 523 -4.97 -21.29 3.41
N TYR A 524 -4.08 -21.06 4.38
CA TYR A 524 -3.87 -21.91 5.56
C TYR A 524 -5.01 -21.72 6.56
N GLN A 525 -5.27 -20.47 6.97
CA GLN A 525 -6.32 -20.12 7.94
C GLN A 525 -7.71 -20.59 7.48
N GLU A 526 -8.00 -20.47 6.18
CA GLU A 526 -9.23 -20.99 5.54
C GLU A 526 -9.42 -22.51 5.60
N ASN A 527 -8.40 -23.30 5.96
CA ASN A 527 -8.56 -24.75 6.12
C ASN A 527 -8.97 -25.12 7.55
N ASP A 528 -8.50 -24.34 8.54
CA ASP A 528 -8.86 -24.48 9.96
C ASP A 528 -10.26 -23.88 10.21
N GLU A 529 -10.47 -22.60 9.86
CA GLU A 529 -11.75 -21.89 10.00
C GLU A 529 -12.25 -21.35 8.66
N LYS A 530 -13.39 -21.87 8.19
CA LYS A 530 -13.96 -21.56 6.87
C LYS A 530 -14.84 -20.31 6.90
N LEU A 531 -14.21 -19.14 6.90
CA LEU A 531 -14.88 -17.85 6.71
C LEU A 531 -15.40 -17.69 5.25
N GLY A 532 -14.75 -18.34 4.30
CA GLY A 532 -15.04 -18.31 2.87
C GLY A 532 -14.24 -17.26 2.10
N THR A 533 -13.01 -16.93 2.54
CA THR A 533 -12.19 -15.86 1.94
C THR A 533 -11.87 -16.11 0.45
N THR A 534 -11.27 -15.10 -0.18
CA THR A 534 -10.81 -15.15 -1.58
C THR A 534 -9.43 -15.82 -1.74
N ARG A 535 -8.74 -16.16 -0.64
CA ARG A 535 -7.37 -16.70 -0.63
C ARG A 535 -6.38 -15.80 -1.42
N LYS A 536 -6.53 -14.49 -1.23
CA LYS A 536 -5.76 -13.40 -1.87
C LYS A 536 -4.84 -12.65 -0.90
N GLY A 537 -4.75 -13.07 0.36
CA GLY A 537 -3.86 -12.49 1.36
C GLY A 537 -4.39 -11.21 2.02
N ILE A 538 -5.67 -10.89 1.84
CA ILE A 538 -6.29 -9.64 2.32
C ILE A 538 -6.30 -9.59 3.85
N GLY A 539 -6.84 -10.62 4.49
CA GLY A 539 -6.91 -10.74 5.95
C GLY A 539 -5.53 -10.66 6.61
N PRO A 540 -4.56 -11.52 6.22
CA PRO A 540 -3.18 -11.40 6.65
C PRO A 540 -2.56 -10.01 6.45
N SER A 541 -2.74 -9.37 5.28
CA SER A 541 -2.21 -8.02 5.01
C SER A 541 -2.79 -6.95 5.94
N TYR A 542 -4.10 -6.95 6.19
CA TYR A 542 -4.75 -6.03 7.13
C TYR A 542 -4.41 -6.36 8.60
N SER A 543 -4.24 -7.64 8.94
CA SER A 543 -3.74 -8.07 10.26
C SER A 543 -2.33 -7.52 10.51
N ASN A 544 -1.40 -7.66 9.57
CA ASN A 544 -0.05 -7.11 9.73
C ASN A 544 -0.03 -5.57 9.74
N LYS A 545 -0.96 -4.91 9.03
CA LYS A 545 -1.19 -3.45 9.11
C LYS A 545 -1.59 -3.02 10.52
N ALA A 546 -2.55 -3.70 11.16
CA ALA A 546 -2.94 -3.43 12.55
C ALA A 546 -1.83 -3.78 13.57
N ALA A 547 -1.14 -4.90 13.37
CA ALA A 547 0.02 -5.32 14.16
C ALA A 547 1.24 -4.39 14.00
N ARG A 548 1.24 -3.49 13.00
CA ARG A 548 2.37 -2.62 12.62
C ARG A 548 3.62 -3.39 12.17
N LEU A 549 3.40 -4.58 11.61
CA LEU A 549 4.42 -5.45 10.99
C LEU A 549 4.39 -5.38 9.45
N GLY A 550 3.29 -4.92 8.86
CA GLY A 550 3.09 -4.88 7.41
C GLY A 550 3.99 -3.85 6.71
N LEU A 551 4.43 -4.19 5.50
CA LEU A 551 5.22 -3.31 4.63
C LEU A 551 4.31 -2.47 3.73
N ARG A 552 4.83 -1.35 3.25
CA ARG A 552 4.11 -0.41 2.37
C ARG A 552 4.89 -0.12 1.10
N VAL A 553 4.22 0.46 0.12
CA VAL A 553 4.83 0.86 -1.16
C VAL A 553 6.08 1.72 -0.95
N THR A 554 6.05 2.68 -0.02
CA THR A 554 7.22 3.51 0.37
C THR A 554 8.38 2.70 0.95
N ASP A 555 8.13 1.57 1.61
CA ASP A 555 9.19 0.70 2.12
C ASP A 555 9.90 -0.06 0.98
N LEU A 556 9.18 -0.37 -0.12
CA LEU A 556 9.67 -1.09 -1.30
C LEU A 556 10.41 -0.19 -2.31
N VAL A 557 9.85 0.99 -2.64
CA VAL A 557 10.33 1.82 -3.76
C VAL A 557 11.32 2.93 -3.35
N ASN A 558 11.69 3.02 -2.06
CA ASN A 558 12.58 4.09 -1.58
C ASN A 558 14.06 3.79 -1.85
N GLU A 559 14.66 4.60 -2.72
CA GLU A 559 16.04 4.50 -3.16
C GLU A 559 17.05 4.50 -1.99
N GLY A 560 18.08 3.65 -2.10
CA GLY A 560 19.10 3.47 -1.06
C GLY A 560 18.64 2.68 0.18
N ASN A 561 17.36 2.32 0.30
CA ASN A 561 16.81 1.65 1.49
C ASN A 561 16.56 0.13 1.32
N TRP A 562 16.91 -0.46 0.17
CA TRP A 562 16.60 -1.86 -0.18
C TRP A 562 16.96 -2.89 0.91
N LYS A 563 18.16 -2.81 1.51
CA LYS A 563 18.56 -3.71 2.61
C LYS A 563 17.62 -3.67 3.83
N SER A 564 17.04 -2.50 4.11
CA SER A 564 16.04 -2.37 5.19
C SER A 564 14.68 -2.95 4.78
N PHE A 565 14.35 -2.99 3.49
CA PHE A 565 13.19 -3.73 3.01
C PHE A 565 13.41 -5.24 3.19
N GLU A 566 14.55 -5.77 2.73
CA GLU A 566 14.94 -7.18 2.89
C GLU A 566 14.89 -7.63 4.36
N GLU A 567 15.50 -6.87 5.28
CA GLU A 567 15.48 -7.18 6.73
C GLU A 567 14.07 -7.27 7.30
N LYS A 568 13.17 -6.35 6.92
CA LYS A 568 11.79 -6.36 7.44
C LYS A 568 10.96 -7.48 6.80
N PHE A 569 11.15 -7.73 5.50
CA PHE A 569 10.45 -8.79 4.77
C PHE A 569 10.82 -10.18 5.30
N ARG A 570 12.11 -10.41 5.60
CA ARG A 570 12.59 -11.63 6.27
C ARG A 570 11.91 -11.82 7.64
N ARG A 571 11.83 -10.77 8.46
CA ARG A 571 11.11 -10.80 9.76
C ARG A 571 9.61 -11.03 9.61
N LEU A 572 8.99 -10.55 8.52
CA LEU A 572 7.58 -10.79 8.20
C LEU A 572 7.33 -12.24 7.75
N ALA A 573 8.24 -12.82 6.97
CA ALA A 573 8.23 -14.23 6.61
C ALA A 573 8.46 -15.13 7.84
N GLU A 574 9.48 -14.84 8.67
CA GLU A 574 9.71 -15.53 9.96
C GLU A 574 8.46 -15.51 10.86
N TYR A 575 7.75 -14.38 10.92
CA TYR A 575 6.51 -14.27 11.68
C TYR A 575 5.44 -15.23 11.15
N TRP A 576 5.19 -15.24 9.83
CA TRP A 576 4.17 -16.12 9.24
C TRP A 576 4.55 -17.59 9.24
N MET A 577 5.84 -17.94 9.09
CA MET A 577 6.33 -19.31 9.26
C MET A 577 6.17 -19.82 10.70
N ARG A 578 6.19 -18.93 11.72
CA ARG A 578 5.90 -19.30 13.12
C ARG A 578 4.40 -19.40 13.41
N VAL A 579 3.57 -18.56 12.77
CA VAL A 579 2.10 -18.58 12.90
C VAL A 579 1.47 -19.74 12.13
N CYS A 580 2.04 -20.11 10.98
CA CYS A 580 1.63 -21.21 10.12
C CYS A 580 2.81 -22.17 9.89
N PRO A 581 3.09 -23.13 10.80
CA PRO A 581 4.28 -23.99 10.72
C PRO A 581 4.40 -24.87 9.47
N GLY A 582 3.31 -25.06 8.72
CA GLY A 582 3.30 -25.75 7.42
C GLY A 582 3.56 -24.86 6.19
N LEU A 583 3.93 -23.59 6.39
CA LEU A 583 4.14 -22.61 5.31
C LEU A 583 5.59 -22.68 4.79
N ASP A 584 5.79 -23.47 3.74
CA ASP A 584 7.02 -23.47 2.94
C ASP A 584 7.00 -22.31 1.92
N TYR A 585 8.02 -21.45 1.93
CA TYR A 585 8.02 -20.21 1.16
C TYR A 585 9.44 -19.69 0.87
N ASP A 586 9.73 -19.50 -0.42
CA ASP A 586 11.01 -18.99 -0.89
C ASP A 586 11.10 -17.45 -0.76
N VAL A 587 11.70 -17.02 0.34
CA VAL A 587 11.94 -15.61 0.67
C VAL A 587 12.94 -14.95 -0.29
N GLU A 588 13.90 -15.70 -0.85
CA GLU A 588 14.92 -15.13 -1.75
C GLU A 588 14.30 -14.83 -3.12
N ASN A 589 13.54 -15.79 -3.66
CA ASN A 589 12.92 -15.65 -4.98
C ASN A 589 11.88 -14.52 -5.01
N GLU A 590 11.06 -14.33 -3.96
CA GLU A 590 10.15 -13.18 -3.94
C GLU A 590 10.90 -11.85 -3.70
N LEU A 591 12.03 -11.82 -2.99
CA LEU A 591 12.86 -10.60 -2.92
C LEU A 591 13.45 -10.20 -4.29
N VAL A 592 13.95 -11.16 -5.07
CA VAL A 592 14.41 -10.92 -6.45
C VAL A 592 13.28 -10.38 -7.32
N LEU A 593 12.09 -11.00 -7.26
CA LEU A 593 10.91 -10.56 -8.01
C LEU A 593 10.46 -9.14 -7.61
N LEU A 594 10.38 -8.86 -6.31
CA LEU A 594 10.01 -7.54 -5.78
C LEU A 594 11.03 -6.45 -6.16
N SER A 595 12.31 -6.79 -6.29
CA SER A 595 13.35 -5.84 -6.74
C SER A 595 13.11 -5.38 -8.17
N SER A 596 12.71 -6.29 -9.07
CA SER A 596 12.34 -5.95 -10.45
C SER A 596 11.11 -5.03 -10.50
N TYR A 597 10.09 -5.32 -9.67
CA TYR A 597 8.88 -4.51 -9.59
C TYR A 597 9.07 -3.15 -8.92
N ALA A 598 10.00 -3.00 -7.96
CA ALA A 598 10.23 -1.74 -7.28
C ALA A 598 10.58 -0.61 -8.27
N SER A 599 11.44 -0.92 -9.25
CA SER A 599 11.86 0.01 -10.31
C SER A 599 10.71 0.37 -11.27
N LEU A 600 9.84 -0.60 -11.59
CA LEU A 600 8.69 -0.40 -12.47
C LEU A 600 7.54 0.35 -11.78
N LEU A 601 7.37 0.16 -10.47
CA LEU A 601 6.33 0.80 -9.67
C LEU A 601 6.68 2.26 -9.34
N ARG A 602 7.97 2.55 -9.11
CA ARG A 602 8.48 3.86 -8.67
C ARG A 602 7.88 5.10 -9.39
N PRO A 603 7.71 5.13 -10.73
CA PRO A 603 7.17 6.30 -11.42
C PRO A 603 5.69 6.59 -11.12
N MET A 604 4.93 5.57 -10.71
CA MET A 604 3.50 5.68 -10.39
C MET A 604 3.25 6.03 -8.91
N VAL A 605 4.28 6.21 -8.08
CA VAL A 605 4.13 6.37 -6.62
C VAL A 605 4.19 7.84 -6.18
N GLU A 606 3.09 8.33 -5.59
CA GLU A 606 2.98 9.70 -5.06
C GLU A 606 2.36 9.74 -3.65
N ASP A 607 2.45 10.90 -2.99
CA ASP A 607 1.66 11.21 -1.79
C ASP A 607 0.20 11.49 -2.22
N THR A 608 -0.61 10.43 -2.27
CA THR A 608 -2.02 10.53 -2.67
C THR A 608 -2.85 11.45 -1.78
N VAL A 609 -2.43 11.67 -0.52
CA VAL A 609 -3.14 12.57 0.40
C VAL A 609 -2.93 14.02 -0.04
N VAL A 610 -1.69 14.40 -0.38
CA VAL A 610 -1.38 15.70 -0.95
C VAL A 610 -2.03 15.86 -2.33
N TYR A 611 -1.91 14.86 -3.21
CA TYR A 611 -2.50 14.87 -4.56
C TYR A 611 -4.03 15.11 -4.52
N LEU A 612 -4.78 14.33 -3.74
CA LEU A 612 -6.24 14.47 -3.69
C LEU A 612 -6.67 15.78 -3.02
N ASN A 613 -5.97 16.26 -2.00
CA ASN A 613 -6.23 17.59 -1.41
C ASN A 613 -5.76 18.75 -2.32
N ASN A 614 -4.96 18.50 -3.37
CA ASN A 614 -4.73 19.45 -4.46
C ASN A 614 -5.92 19.45 -5.43
N CYS A 615 -6.38 18.28 -5.85
CA CYS A 615 -7.54 18.11 -6.74
C CYS A 615 -8.81 18.75 -6.16
N LEU A 616 -9.08 18.54 -4.87
CA LEU A 616 -10.19 19.19 -4.15
C LEU A 616 -10.09 20.72 -4.16
N ARG A 617 -8.90 21.29 -3.92
CA ARG A 617 -8.67 22.74 -3.98
C ARG A 617 -8.77 23.31 -5.39
N GLN A 618 -8.54 22.49 -6.41
CA GLN A 618 -8.70 22.81 -7.82
C GLN A 618 -10.14 22.59 -8.34
N ARG A 619 -11.09 22.19 -7.48
CA ARG A 619 -12.49 21.87 -7.87
C ARG A 619 -12.54 20.80 -8.97
N LYS A 620 -11.73 19.75 -8.82
CA LYS A 620 -11.80 18.55 -9.67
C LYS A 620 -12.94 17.65 -9.21
N ARG A 621 -13.67 17.06 -10.16
CA ARG A 621 -14.71 16.06 -9.87
C ARG A 621 -14.04 14.72 -9.57
N ILE A 622 -14.36 14.14 -8.41
CA ILE A 622 -13.72 12.90 -7.93
C ILE A 622 -14.79 11.82 -7.72
N LEU A 623 -14.69 10.72 -8.46
CA LEU A 623 -15.48 9.51 -8.24
C LEU A 623 -14.72 8.54 -7.32
N ILE A 624 -15.41 7.91 -6.39
CA ILE A 624 -14.81 7.00 -5.42
C ILE A 624 -15.52 5.63 -5.48
N GLU A 625 -14.73 4.61 -5.79
CA GLU A 625 -15.18 3.24 -5.99
C GLU A 625 -15.09 2.43 -4.70
N GLY A 626 -16.24 2.10 -4.11
CA GLY A 626 -16.35 1.14 -3.02
C GLY A 626 -16.12 -0.29 -3.51
N ALA A 627 -15.01 -0.91 -3.09
CA ALA A 627 -14.81 -2.35 -3.17
C ALA A 627 -15.73 -3.08 -2.16
N ASN A 628 -16.04 -4.36 -2.42
CA ASN A 628 -16.96 -5.16 -1.58
C ASN A 628 -18.27 -4.40 -1.28
N ALA A 629 -18.82 -4.44 -0.07
CA ALA A 629 -20.11 -3.84 0.26
C ALA A 629 -20.31 -3.69 1.78
N THR A 630 -21.32 -2.94 2.19
CA THR A 630 -21.57 -2.58 3.60
C THR A 630 -21.76 -3.80 4.49
N MET A 631 -22.47 -4.85 4.04
CA MET A 631 -22.65 -6.06 4.88
C MET A 631 -21.42 -6.99 4.90
N LEU A 632 -20.35 -6.59 4.22
CA LEU A 632 -19.01 -7.16 4.30
C LEU A 632 -18.00 -6.19 4.95
N ASP A 633 -18.42 -5.04 5.48
CA ASP A 633 -17.56 -4.12 6.24
C ASP A 633 -17.02 -4.83 7.49
N LEU A 634 -15.76 -4.59 7.86
CA LEU A 634 -15.14 -5.18 9.04
C LEU A 634 -15.91 -4.88 10.35
N ASP A 635 -16.41 -3.65 10.51
CA ASP A 635 -17.07 -3.19 11.74
C ASP A 635 -18.61 -3.32 11.69
N PHE A 636 -19.20 -3.20 10.49
CA PHE A 636 -20.66 -3.14 10.31
C PHE A 636 -21.26 -4.32 9.52
N GLY A 637 -20.43 -5.23 8.99
CA GLY A 637 -20.91 -6.40 8.27
C GLY A 637 -21.35 -7.54 9.18
N THR A 638 -21.70 -8.69 8.58
CA THR A 638 -22.07 -9.90 9.35
C THR A 638 -20.84 -10.61 9.94
N TYR A 639 -20.11 -9.95 10.83
CA TYR A 639 -18.87 -10.44 11.45
C TYR A 639 -19.07 -11.83 12.11
N PRO A 640 -18.15 -12.81 11.91
CA PRO A 640 -16.85 -12.70 11.24
C PRO A 640 -16.89 -12.91 9.71
N TYR A 641 -18.06 -13.14 9.12
CA TYR A 641 -18.22 -13.36 7.67
C TYR A 641 -18.23 -12.04 6.89
N VAL A 642 -17.09 -11.34 6.92
CA VAL A 642 -16.84 -10.00 6.38
C VAL A 642 -15.48 -9.94 5.68
N THR A 643 -15.12 -8.80 5.08
CA THR A 643 -13.74 -8.53 4.67
C THR A 643 -13.00 -7.70 5.74
N SER A 644 -11.69 -7.56 5.59
CA SER A 644 -10.82 -6.93 6.61
C SER A 644 -10.63 -5.42 6.38
N SER A 645 -11.56 -4.78 5.69
CA SER A 645 -11.58 -3.34 5.38
C SER A 645 -12.96 -2.74 5.61
N ASN A 646 -13.00 -1.45 5.95
CA ASN A 646 -14.25 -0.70 5.96
C ASN A 646 -14.70 -0.47 4.51
N CYS A 647 -15.89 -0.98 4.20
CA CYS A 647 -16.55 -0.87 2.90
C CYS A 647 -17.58 0.28 2.88
N SER A 648 -17.88 0.83 4.05
CA SER A 648 -18.70 2.01 4.29
C SER A 648 -18.01 3.34 3.98
N VAL A 649 -18.77 4.44 3.99
CA VAL A 649 -18.30 5.80 3.69
C VAL A 649 -17.17 6.27 4.63
N GLY A 650 -17.07 5.74 5.86
CA GLY A 650 -15.93 6.00 6.75
C GLY A 650 -14.59 5.53 6.16
N GLY A 651 -14.59 4.41 5.43
CA GLY A 651 -13.43 3.87 4.72
C GLY A 651 -12.92 4.77 3.58
N VAL A 652 -13.75 5.67 3.07
CA VAL A 652 -13.34 6.67 2.07
C VAL A 652 -12.40 7.70 2.69
N CYS A 653 -12.79 8.25 3.84
CA CYS A 653 -12.01 9.30 4.52
C CYS A 653 -10.66 8.77 4.98
N THR A 654 -10.65 7.60 5.62
CA THR A 654 -9.42 6.95 6.12
C THR A 654 -8.56 6.36 5.00
N GLY A 655 -9.18 5.90 3.91
CA GLY A 655 -8.49 5.26 2.78
C GLY A 655 -7.86 6.20 1.76
N LEU A 656 -8.26 7.49 1.75
CA LEU A 656 -7.74 8.52 0.83
C LEU A 656 -7.12 9.74 1.52
N GLY A 657 -7.37 9.95 2.82
CA GLY A 657 -6.91 11.15 3.54
C GLY A 657 -7.68 12.43 3.16
N ILE A 658 -8.95 12.30 2.79
CA ILE A 658 -9.85 13.44 2.52
C ILE A 658 -10.80 13.67 3.71
N PRO A 659 -11.17 14.92 4.03
CA PRO A 659 -12.09 15.22 5.14
C PRO A 659 -13.54 14.88 4.77
N PRO A 660 -14.39 14.43 5.71
CA PRO A 660 -15.76 13.99 5.41
C PRO A 660 -16.63 15.08 4.78
N CYS A 661 -16.39 16.36 5.08
CA CYS A 661 -17.20 17.48 4.59
C CYS A 661 -17.08 17.75 3.08
N VAL A 662 -16.13 17.15 2.36
CA VAL A 662 -16.05 17.25 0.89
C VAL A 662 -16.90 16.20 0.16
N ILE A 663 -17.27 15.10 0.82
CA ILE A 663 -18.20 14.11 0.27
C ILE A 663 -19.57 14.77 0.11
N LYS A 664 -20.15 14.71 -1.09
CA LYS A 664 -21.45 15.31 -1.42
C LYS A 664 -22.49 14.26 -1.75
N ASP A 665 -22.16 13.36 -2.66
CA ASP A 665 -23.05 12.30 -3.10
C ASP A 665 -22.56 10.94 -2.58
N VAL A 666 -23.43 10.18 -1.93
CA VAL A 666 -23.15 8.80 -1.52
C VAL A 666 -24.23 7.93 -2.12
N ILE A 667 -23.88 7.21 -3.19
CA ILE A 667 -24.84 6.43 -3.98
C ILE A 667 -24.79 4.97 -3.51
N GLY A 668 -25.89 4.52 -2.93
CA GLY A 668 -26.07 3.13 -2.52
C GLY A 668 -26.46 2.27 -3.72
N VAL A 669 -25.70 1.21 -3.99
CA VAL A 669 -26.01 0.24 -5.04
C VAL A 669 -26.60 -1.01 -4.41
N MET A 670 -27.88 -1.25 -4.70
CA MET A 670 -28.61 -2.47 -4.36
C MET A 670 -29.01 -3.21 -5.62
N LYS A 671 -29.18 -4.51 -5.50
CA LYS A 671 -29.78 -5.39 -6.51
C LYS A 671 -31.25 -5.60 -6.16
N ALA A 672 -32.12 -5.78 -7.15
CA ALA A 672 -33.57 -6.00 -6.97
C ALA A 672 -33.94 -7.30 -6.22
N TYR A 673 -32.95 -8.08 -5.82
CA TYR A 673 -33.04 -9.26 -4.98
C TYR A 673 -31.70 -9.39 -4.24
N THR A 674 -31.64 -10.17 -3.17
CA THR A 674 -30.44 -10.25 -2.33
C THR A 674 -29.57 -11.44 -2.75
N THR A 675 -28.24 -11.27 -2.71
CA THR A 675 -27.28 -12.35 -2.97
C THR A 675 -26.15 -12.34 -1.96
N ARG A 676 -25.69 -13.52 -1.54
CA ARG A 676 -24.57 -13.70 -0.60
C ARG A 676 -23.57 -14.73 -1.13
N VAL A 677 -22.27 -14.40 -1.03
CA VAL A 677 -21.16 -15.35 -1.22
C VAL A 677 -20.73 -15.86 0.16
N GLY A 678 -20.50 -17.16 0.28
CA GLY A 678 -19.95 -17.76 1.51
C GLY A 678 -20.97 -18.04 2.62
N ALA A 679 -20.43 -18.34 3.80
CA ALA A 679 -21.15 -18.75 4.99
C ALA A 679 -21.81 -17.56 5.72
N GLY A 680 -22.49 -17.86 6.83
CA GLY A 680 -23.19 -16.88 7.67
C GLY A 680 -24.70 -16.73 7.39
N PRO A 681 -25.46 -16.06 8.28
CA PRO A 681 -26.91 -15.92 8.16
C PRO A 681 -27.35 -15.14 6.92
N PHE A 682 -28.54 -15.45 6.42
CA PHE A 682 -29.18 -14.76 5.30
C PHE A 682 -30.70 -14.89 5.46
N PRO A 683 -31.36 -13.96 6.18
CA PRO A 683 -32.77 -14.10 6.58
C PRO A 683 -33.75 -14.25 5.41
N THR A 684 -33.44 -13.61 4.29
CA THR A 684 -34.24 -13.57 3.06
C THR A 684 -33.88 -14.67 2.03
N GLU A 685 -33.04 -15.65 2.41
CA GLU A 685 -32.57 -16.74 1.53
C GLU A 685 -33.70 -17.65 1.03
N CYS A 686 -33.80 -17.81 -0.29
CA CYS A 686 -34.69 -18.75 -0.95
C CYS A 686 -33.96 -20.09 -1.17
N LYS A 687 -34.49 -21.17 -0.61
CA LYS A 687 -33.92 -22.55 -0.68
C LYS A 687 -34.76 -23.50 -1.55
N ASP A 688 -35.66 -22.90 -2.32
CA ASP A 688 -36.65 -23.45 -3.24
C ASP A 688 -36.34 -23.02 -4.68
N ASP A 689 -37.22 -23.34 -5.64
CA ASP A 689 -37.01 -22.99 -7.05
C ASP A 689 -36.87 -21.48 -7.27
N VAL A 690 -37.49 -20.63 -6.44
CA VAL A 690 -37.27 -19.17 -6.47
C VAL A 690 -35.77 -18.82 -6.34
N GLY A 691 -35.07 -19.45 -5.40
CA GLY A 691 -33.63 -19.23 -5.19
C GLY A 691 -32.78 -19.69 -6.38
N ASP A 692 -33.05 -20.88 -6.90
CA ASP A 692 -32.35 -21.43 -8.08
C ASP A 692 -32.67 -20.61 -9.36
N ARG A 693 -33.90 -20.12 -9.51
CA ARG A 693 -34.37 -19.31 -10.64
C ARG A 693 -33.75 -17.92 -10.63
N LEU A 694 -33.75 -17.22 -9.49
CA LEU A 694 -33.04 -15.94 -9.30
C LEU A 694 -31.55 -16.10 -9.65
N GLN A 695 -30.92 -17.17 -9.17
CA GLN A 695 -29.50 -17.43 -9.42
C GLN A 695 -29.23 -17.70 -10.91
N ARG A 696 -30.08 -18.50 -11.58
CA ARG A 696 -29.95 -18.89 -12.98
C ARG A 696 -30.13 -17.69 -13.93
N ILE A 697 -31.21 -16.93 -13.76
CA ILE A 697 -31.52 -15.75 -14.61
C ILE A 697 -30.51 -14.63 -14.34
N GLY A 698 -30.19 -14.37 -13.06
CA GLY A 698 -29.23 -13.34 -12.66
C GLY A 698 -27.77 -13.65 -13.03
N GLY A 699 -27.46 -14.88 -13.44
CA GLY A 699 -26.09 -15.34 -13.71
C GLY A 699 -25.22 -15.31 -12.45
N GLU A 700 -25.78 -15.73 -11.31
CA GLU A 700 -25.17 -15.50 -10.00
C GLU A 700 -24.15 -16.58 -9.61
N VAL A 701 -23.03 -16.54 -10.33
CA VAL A 701 -21.80 -17.30 -10.08
C VAL A 701 -20.63 -16.32 -9.94
N GLY A 702 -19.70 -16.59 -9.03
CA GLY A 702 -18.49 -15.80 -8.85
C GLY A 702 -17.52 -15.97 -10.03
N THR A 703 -17.17 -14.89 -10.72
CA THR A 703 -16.33 -14.90 -11.94
C THR A 703 -14.94 -15.48 -11.69
N THR A 704 -14.28 -15.10 -10.59
CA THR A 704 -12.93 -15.56 -10.22
C THR A 704 -12.90 -16.95 -9.58
N THR A 705 -14.02 -17.43 -9.01
CA THR A 705 -14.04 -18.61 -8.11
C THR A 705 -14.96 -19.75 -8.54
N GLY A 706 -15.84 -19.54 -9.53
CA GLY A 706 -16.86 -20.51 -9.94
C GLY A 706 -17.93 -20.82 -8.88
N ARG A 707 -17.89 -20.20 -7.69
CA ARG A 707 -18.83 -20.47 -6.59
C ARG A 707 -20.23 -19.93 -6.96
N ARG A 708 -21.25 -20.80 -6.93
CA ARG A 708 -22.68 -20.41 -7.00
C ARG A 708 -23.01 -19.49 -5.82
N ARG A 709 -23.74 -18.38 -6.05
CA ARG A 709 -24.17 -17.48 -4.96
C ARG A 709 -25.48 -17.96 -4.34
N ARG A 710 -25.62 -17.77 -3.02
CA ARG A 710 -26.90 -17.90 -2.32
C ARG A 710 -27.77 -16.73 -2.74
N CYS A 711 -29.05 -16.99 -3.05
CA CYS A 711 -29.97 -15.99 -3.57
C CYS A 711 -31.25 -15.94 -2.71
N GLY A 712 -31.92 -14.79 -2.71
CA GLY A 712 -33.08 -14.55 -1.87
C GLY A 712 -33.80 -13.24 -2.24
N TRP A 713 -34.95 -13.00 -1.63
CA TRP A 713 -35.73 -11.78 -1.88
C TRP A 713 -34.99 -10.50 -1.47
N LEU A 714 -35.48 -9.34 -1.92
CA LEU A 714 -34.89 -8.06 -1.52
C LEU A 714 -35.10 -7.84 -0.02
N ASP A 715 -34.04 -7.42 0.68
CA ASP A 715 -34.05 -7.21 2.13
C ASP A 715 -33.87 -5.73 2.47
N LEU A 716 -34.95 -5.05 2.86
CA LEU A 716 -34.90 -3.62 3.21
C LEU A 716 -34.54 -3.38 4.67
N VAL A 717 -34.48 -4.41 5.53
CA VAL A 717 -33.85 -4.28 6.85
C VAL A 717 -32.36 -4.08 6.66
N VAL A 718 -31.73 -4.90 5.81
CA VAL A 718 -30.34 -4.76 5.36
C VAL A 718 -30.08 -3.41 4.69
N VAL A 719 -30.87 -3.02 3.68
CA VAL A 719 -30.58 -1.78 2.93
C VAL A 719 -30.83 -0.52 3.76
N ARG A 720 -31.83 -0.50 4.67
CA ARG A 720 -31.98 0.61 5.65
C ARG A 720 -30.80 0.70 6.61
N TYR A 721 -30.33 -0.43 7.15
CA TYR A 721 -29.16 -0.46 8.03
C TYR A 721 -27.91 0.07 7.31
N ALA A 722 -27.68 -0.36 6.07
CA ALA A 722 -26.62 0.18 5.23
C ALA A 722 -26.80 1.69 4.91
N SER A 723 -28.05 2.16 4.73
CA SER A 723 -28.34 3.59 4.52
C SER A 723 -28.03 4.44 5.77
N MET A 724 -28.39 3.95 6.97
CA MET A 724 -28.09 4.60 8.24
C MET A 724 -26.58 4.78 8.48
N ILE A 725 -25.76 3.83 8.05
CA ILE A 725 -24.29 3.90 8.17
C ILE A 725 -23.67 4.86 7.15
N ASN A 726 -24.18 4.86 5.91
CA ASN A 726 -23.53 5.54 4.80
C ASN A 726 -24.11 6.92 4.45
N GLY A 727 -25.33 7.23 4.90
CA GLY A 727 -26.06 8.44 4.52
C GLY A 727 -26.34 8.50 3.02
N PHE A 728 -26.97 7.46 2.45
CA PHE A 728 -27.19 7.40 1.00
C PHE A 728 -28.06 8.56 0.51
N THR A 729 -27.52 9.37 -0.41
CA THR A 729 -28.22 10.51 -1.01
C THR A 729 -29.11 10.08 -2.19
N ALA A 730 -28.76 8.97 -2.83
CA ALA A 730 -29.56 8.33 -3.88
C ALA A 730 -29.23 6.83 -3.93
N MET A 731 -30.16 6.05 -4.50
CA MET A 731 -29.98 4.63 -4.75
C MET A 731 -29.90 4.29 -6.24
N ASN A 732 -29.16 3.23 -6.55
CA ASN A 732 -29.14 2.55 -7.84
C ASN A 732 -29.63 1.11 -7.64
N LEU A 733 -30.71 0.74 -8.33
CA LEU A 733 -31.38 -0.56 -8.26
C LEU A 733 -31.02 -1.39 -9.49
N THR A 734 -30.15 -2.39 -9.33
CA THR A 734 -29.63 -3.19 -10.45
C THR A 734 -30.37 -4.51 -10.63
N LYS A 735 -30.30 -5.06 -11.86
CA LYS A 735 -30.87 -6.36 -12.26
C LYS A 735 -32.38 -6.48 -12.01
N LEU A 736 -33.14 -5.41 -12.25
CA LEU A 736 -34.61 -5.47 -12.14
C LEU A 736 -35.21 -6.43 -13.19
N ASP A 737 -34.55 -6.56 -14.35
CA ASP A 737 -34.86 -7.50 -15.44
C ASP A 737 -34.84 -8.99 -15.02
N VAL A 738 -34.21 -9.34 -13.89
CA VAL A 738 -34.22 -10.72 -13.37
C VAL A 738 -35.58 -11.11 -12.78
N LEU A 739 -36.42 -10.14 -12.45
CA LEU A 739 -37.75 -10.35 -11.88
C LEU A 739 -38.88 -10.39 -12.94
N ASP A 740 -38.56 -10.18 -14.22
CA ASP A 740 -39.52 -10.00 -15.32
C ASP A 740 -40.62 -11.08 -15.40
N ASP A 741 -40.26 -12.34 -15.16
CA ASP A 741 -41.14 -13.50 -15.36
C ASP A 741 -41.78 -14.06 -14.07
N PHE A 742 -41.72 -13.33 -12.95
CA PHE A 742 -42.35 -13.73 -11.68
C PHE A 742 -43.83 -13.34 -11.61
N ASP A 743 -44.64 -14.13 -10.90
CA ASP A 743 -46.08 -13.88 -10.66
C ASP A 743 -46.27 -12.94 -9.45
N GLU A 744 -45.46 -13.17 -8.42
CA GLU A 744 -45.32 -12.34 -7.23
C GLU A 744 -43.83 -12.05 -7.00
N VAL A 745 -43.53 -10.85 -6.49
CA VAL A 745 -42.21 -10.47 -6.01
C VAL A 745 -42.31 -10.02 -4.56
N LYS A 746 -41.34 -10.41 -3.71
CA LYS A 746 -41.42 -10.18 -2.27
C LYS A 746 -40.28 -9.27 -1.78
N ILE A 747 -40.58 -8.48 -0.76
CA ILE A 747 -39.66 -7.56 -0.09
C ILE A 747 -39.69 -7.87 1.41
N GLY A 748 -38.53 -8.24 1.98
CA GLY A 748 -38.35 -8.34 3.43
C GLY A 748 -38.39 -6.95 4.05
N LYS A 749 -39.48 -6.65 4.75
CA LYS A 749 -39.83 -5.33 5.30
C LYS A 749 -39.39 -5.18 6.76
N SER A 750 -39.51 -6.23 7.55
CA SER A 750 -39.24 -6.24 8.99
C SER A 750 -38.64 -7.57 9.43
N TYR A 751 -37.94 -7.57 10.56
CA TYR A 751 -37.56 -8.79 11.27
C TYR A 751 -38.34 -8.87 12.58
N SER A 752 -38.71 -10.09 13.00
CA SER A 752 -39.11 -10.39 14.38
C SER A 752 -38.27 -11.53 14.95
N LEU A 753 -38.09 -11.55 16.26
CA LEU A 753 -37.38 -12.60 16.99
C LEU A 753 -38.26 -13.06 18.15
N ASN A 754 -38.56 -14.35 18.22
CA ASN A 754 -39.49 -14.94 19.20
C ASN A 754 -40.87 -14.22 19.24
N GLY A 755 -41.34 -13.73 18.09
CA GLY A 755 -42.60 -12.98 17.94
C GLY A 755 -42.53 -11.49 18.29
N GLN A 756 -41.41 -10.98 18.80
CA GLN A 756 -41.22 -9.55 19.06
C GLN A 756 -40.54 -8.84 17.88
N PRO A 757 -40.94 -7.63 17.49
CA PRO A 757 -40.29 -6.89 16.40
C PRO A 757 -38.85 -6.53 16.78
N VAL A 758 -37.94 -6.62 15.80
CA VAL A 758 -36.53 -6.23 15.96
C VAL A 758 -36.31 -4.85 15.34
N GLU A 759 -35.76 -3.93 16.12
CA GLU A 759 -35.29 -2.64 15.61
C GLU A 759 -33.92 -2.79 14.94
N GLY A 760 -33.82 -2.34 13.68
CA GLY A 760 -32.57 -2.40 12.91
C GLY A 760 -32.13 -3.83 12.55
N PHE A 761 -30.80 -4.05 12.56
CA PHE A 761 -30.17 -5.30 12.12
C PHE A 761 -29.42 -5.95 13.30
N PRO A 762 -29.69 -7.22 13.65
CA PRO A 762 -29.02 -7.90 14.77
C PRO A 762 -27.50 -8.00 14.59
N SER A 763 -26.75 -7.56 15.60
CA SER A 763 -25.29 -7.73 15.67
C SER A 763 -24.87 -9.17 16.03
N ASN A 764 -25.70 -9.91 16.77
CA ASN A 764 -25.47 -11.31 17.09
C ASN A 764 -25.93 -12.23 15.95
N LEU A 765 -25.00 -12.98 15.34
CA LEU A 765 -25.33 -13.90 14.26
C LEU A 765 -26.31 -15.02 14.67
N ASN A 766 -26.33 -15.43 15.94
CA ASN A 766 -27.27 -16.44 16.42
C ASN A 766 -28.70 -15.91 16.54
N ASP A 767 -28.87 -14.58 16.64
CA ASP A 767 -30.18 -13.93 16.60
C ASP A 767 -30.58 -13.65 15.15
N LEU A 768 -29.65 -13.16 14.33
CA LEU A 768 -29.81 -12.99 12.88
C LEU A 768 -30.15 -14.30 12.16
N ALA A 769 -29.67 -15.45 12.64
CA ALA A 769 -30.01 -16.78 12.12
C ALA A 769 -31.42 -17.26 12.51
N ARG A 770 -32.08 -16.60 13.47
CA ARG A 770 -33.38 -16.98 14.06
C ARG A 770 -34.48 -15.96 13.80
N VAL A 771 -34.19 -14.81 13.17
CA VAL A 771 -35.23 -13.83 12.81
C VAL A 771 -36.22 -14.42 11.81
N GLN A 772 -37.49 -14.10 12.02
CA GLN A 772 -38.56 -14.34 11.07
C GLN A 772 -38.74 -13.06 10.24
N VAL A 773 -38.80 -13.19 8.92
CA VAL A 773 -38.92 -12.04 8.01
C VAL A 773 -40.39 -11.76 7.71
N GLU A 774 -40.83 -10.54 8.01
CA GLU A 774 -42.11 -10.00 7.55
C GLU A 774 -41.96 -9.58 6.09
N TYR A 775 -42.75 -10.15 5.18
CA TYR A 775 -42.71 -9.85 3.76
C TYR A 775 -43.89 -8.98 3.31
N ILE A 776 -43.60 -7.99 2.45
CA ILE A 776 -44.60 -7.42 1.55
C ILE A 776 -44.54 -8.21 0.25
N THR A 777 -45.70 -8.72 -0.18
CA THR A 777 -45.89 -9.32 -1.50
C THR A 777 -46.43 -8.25 -2.47
N LEU A 778 -45.81 -8.14 -3.65
CA LEU A 778 -46.27 -7.30 -4.75
C LEU A 778 -46.48 -8.16 -6.00
N LYS A 779 -47.35 -7.71 -6.90
CA LYS A 779 -47.61 -8.39 -8.18
C LYS A 779 -46.38 -8.29 -9.09
N GLY A 780 -46.00 -9.38 -9.75
CA GLY A 780 -44.99 -9.36 -10.83
C GLY A 780 -45.55 -8.87 -12.16
N TRP A 781 -44.68 -8.46 -13.08
CA TRP A 781 -45.09 -7.75 -14.31
C TRP A 781 -45.18 -8.62 -15.58
N LYS A 782 -44.63 -9.84 -15.60
CA LYS A 782 -44.79 -10.84 -16.69
C LYS A 782 -44.51 -10.32 -18.11
N LYS A 783 -43.56 -9.39 -18.23
CA LYS A 783 -43.18 -8.71 -19.47
C LYS A 783 -41.73 -8.30 -19.34
N SER A 784 -40.89 -8.56 -20.34
CA SER A 784 -39.50 -8.12 -20.20
C SER A 784 -39.36 -6.60 -20.26
N ILE A 785 -38.58 -6.04 -19.33
CA ILE A 785 -38.18 -4.63 -19.31
C ILE A 785 -36.81 -4.40 -19.96
N ARG A 786 -36.19 -5.46 -20.50
CA ARG A 786 -34.79 -5.43 -20.94
C ARG A 786 -34.56 -4.39 -22.04
N GLY A 787 -33.80 -3.34 -21.73
CA GLY A 787 -33.48 -2.26 -22.66
C GLY A 787 -34.40 -1.03 -22.54
N VAL A 788 -35.37 -1.04 -21.62
CA VAL A 788 -36.13 0.17 -21.26
C VAL A 788 -35.20 1.20 -20.63
N THR A 789 -35.29 2.45 -21.08
CA THR A 789 -34.46 3.60 -20.64
C THR A 789 -35.25 4.78 -20.07
N SER A 790 -36.57 4.85 -20.27
CA SER A 790 -37.45 5.77 -19.55
C SER A 790 -38.08 5.10 -18.33
N PHE A 791 -38.38 5.87 -17.29
CA PHE A 791 -39.18 5.36 -16.16
C PHE A 791 -40.61 5.09 -16.61
N ASP A 792 -41.16 5.89 -17.52
CA ASP A 792 -42.57 5.80 -17.91
C ASP A 792 -42.92 4.56 -18.75
N ASP A 793 -41.95 4.03 -19.49
CA ASP A 793 -42.08 2.80 -20.27
C ASP A 793 -42.08 1.51 -19.42
N LEU A 794 -41.72 1.61 -18.13
CA LEU A 794 -41.76 0.47 -17.21
C LEU A 794 -43.21 0.01 -16.96
N PRO A 795 -43.48 -1.31 -16.88
CA PRO A 795 -44.78 -1.83 -16.46
C PRO A 795 -45.20 -1.26 -15.09
N GLN A 796 -46.48 -0.99 -14.89
CA GLN A 796 -46.95 -0.36 -13.64
C GLN A 796 -46.50 -1.13 -12.39
N ALA A 797 -46.62 -2.46 -12.37
CA ALA A 797 -46.16 -3.28 -11.25
C ALA A 797 -44.63 -3.21 -11.00
N ALA A 798 -43.82 -2.90 -12.02
CA ALA A 798 -42.39 -2.63 -11.84
C ALA A 798 -42.15 -1.21 -11.26
N LYS A 799 -42.95 -0.21 -11.66
CA LYS A 799 -42.96 1.12 -11.02
C LYS A 799 -43.38 1.00 -9.56
N ASP A 800 -44.46 0.25 -9.27
CA ASP A 800 -44.98 0.02 -7.91
C ASP A 800 -43.91 -0.65 -7.01
N TYR A 801 -43.13 -1.58 -7.56
CA TYR A 801 -41.98 -2.19 -6.87
C TYR A 801 -40.91 -1.16 -6.49
N ILE A 802 -40.53 -0.28 -7.42
CA ILE A 802 -39.54 0.80 -7.19
C ILE A 802 -40.08 1.82 -6.18
N LEU A 803 -41.32 2.27 -6.35
CA LEU A 803 -41.95 3.26 -5.47
C LEU A 803 -42.12 2.72 -4.04
N LYS A 804 -42.48 1.43 -3.87
CA LYS A 804 -42.54 0.79 -2.55
C LYS A 804 -41.17 0.65 -1.90
N ILE A 805 -40.11 0.45 -2.68
CA ILE A 805 -38.72 0.48 -2.18
C ILE A 805 -38.35 1.88 -1.67
N GLU A 806 -38.66 2.94 -2.44
CA GLU A 806 -38.40 4.33 -2.05
C GLU A 806 -39.17 4.72 -0.77
N GLU A 807 -40.46 4.37 -0.70
CA GLU A 807 -41.34 4.57 0.47
C GLU A 807 -40.76 3.93 1.75
N LEU A 808 -40.26 2.70 1.66
CA LEU A 808 -39.77 1.93 2.80
C LEU A 808 -38.31 2.27 3.20
N LEU A 809 -37.56 2.94 2.33
CA LEU A 809 -36.17 3.39 2.58
C LEU A 809 -36.08 4.87 2.99
N GLY A 810 -36.97 5.73 2.50
CA GLY A 810 -36.82 7.19 2.59
C GLY A 810 -35.73 7.76 1.66
N VAL A 811 -35.22 6.97 0.70
CA VAL A 811 -34.17 7.37 -0.25
C VAL A 811 -34.62 7.05 -1.67
N GLN A 812 -34.46 8.01 -2.58
CA GLN A 812 -34.91 7.89 -3.98
C GLN A 812 -34.03 6.94 -4.79
N VAL A 813 -34.65 6.18 -5.71
CA VAL A 813 -33.98 5.31 -6.68
C VAL A 813 -33.79 6.08 -7.98
N LYS A 814 -32.59 6.66 -8.15
CA LYS A 814 -32.25 7.51 -9.31
C LYS A 814 -31.80 6.73 -10.54
N TRP A 815 -31.27 5.52 -10.35
CA TRP A 815 -30.83 4.64 -11.45
C TRP A 815 -31.47 3.25 -11.33
N ILE A 816 -31.98 2.71 -12.44
CA ILE A 816 -32.58 1.36 -12.48
C ILE A 816 -31.98 0.57 -13.64
N GLY A 817 -31.29 -0.54 -13.33
CA GLY A 817 -30.65 -1.40 -14.31
C GLY A 817 -31.63 -2.39 -14.95
N THR A 818 -31.90 -2.21 -16.24
CA THR A 818 -32.80 -3.03 -17.09
C THR A 818 -32.01 -4.00 -17.98
N GLY A 819 -30.95 -4.61 -17.44
CA GLY A 819 -30.07 -5.54 -18.14
C GLY A 819 -28.58 -5.25 -18.04
N LYS A 820 -27.78 -6.12 -18.70
CA LYS A 820 -26.31 -6.16 -18.60
C LYS A 820 -25.59 -5.05 -19.39
N ASP A 821 -26.07 -4.69 -20.57
CA ASP A 821 -25.45 -3.67 -21.43
C ASP A 821 -25.37 -2.31 -20.72
N ARG A 822 -24.30 -1.54 -20.94
CA ARG A 822 -24.11 -0.19 -20.39
C ARG A 822 -25.35 0.70 -20.58
N ARG A 823 -26.00 0.64 -21.74
CA ARG A 823 -27.16 1.46 -22.14
C ARG A 823 -28.48 1.04 -21.50
N ASN A 824 -28.57 -0.19 -20.97
CA ASN A 824 -29.78 -0.73 -20.35
C ASN A 824 -30.00 -0.16 -18.94
N ILE A 825 -30.23 1.14 -18.83
CA ILE A 825 -30.44 1.82 -17.56
C ILE A 825 -31.49 2.91 -17.72
N VAL A 826 -32.45 2.94 -16.81
CA VAL A 826 -33.34 4.09 -16.62
C VAL A 826 -32.64 5.06 -15.68
N VAL A 827 -32.67 6.34 -16.03
CA VAL A 827 -32.36 7.45 -15.11
C VAL A 827 -33.67 8.12 -14.74
N LYS A 828 -34.03 8.09 -13.46
CA LYS A 828 -35.17 8.84 -12.91
C LYS A 828 -34.71 10.31 -12.74
N PRO A 829 -35.51 11.31 -13.17
CA PRO A 829 -35.13 12.72 -13.06
C PRO A 829 -34.87 13.14 -11.61
#